data_AF-A0AAD7WYD7-F1
#
_entry.id   AF-A0AAD7WYD7-F1
#
_cell.length_a   1.000
_cell.length_b   1.000
_cell.length_c   1.000
_cell.angle_alpha   90.00
_cell.angle_beta   90.00
_cell.angle_gamma   90.00
#
_symmetry.space_group_name_H-M   'P 1'
#
loop_
_entity.id
_entity.type
_entity.pdbx_description
1 polymer ?
#
loop_
_entity_poly.entity_id
_entity_poly.type
_entity_poly.pdbx_seq_one_letter_code
_entity_poly.pdbx_strand_id
1 'polypeptide(L)'
;MEHFCGPNRSRFWDANLTLRAHSPDLTECFQMSVLSWIPCIYLWLVFPVYFLYLKKNNKGYIMMSLLNRAKTVIGLLLWIICWTDLFASFHELQLGKVPPPILFVTPLVVGMTMLLATFLIQYERLRGVQSSGILFIFWFVSVLCAIVPFRSKIIQANDKGDITEKLRFTTFYLYFGLIMAELILTCFNERPPLFSSVVTDPNPCPEATAGFLSTMTFWWFTSMAIKGYRKPLENKDLWSLNKQDSSGVIVPKLLQEWKVEKARIQSRNQEKDTQALYAKSPSATEANHVGGDVEEAEVLLSGKQEVRQPSFLRSLLKAFGPYFLIGSAFKLLQDLITFANPQLLRLLISFTKEENAPMWWGIALAFLMFACALLQTLILHQHFQYCFVTGMRLRTAIIGAIYRKSLVITNAAKRSSTVGEIVNLMSVDAQRFMDLTPFLNMLWSAPLQIILALYFLWQNLGPSVLAGVAVMILLIPLNAAIAVKTRAYQVEQMQYKDSRIKLMNEILNGIKVLKLYAWENSFKEKVMHIRQNELNVLRKTAYLSAVSTVAWISAPFMVALTTFAVFVTVDDNNILDAEKAFVSLSLFNILRFPLNLLPQVISSIVQASVSLKRIQKFLSHDELDPDTVDRKNIASDHAVTVVNGKFTWAKSEPAALHNINLMVPQGSLLAVVGHVGCGKSSLLSAMLGEMEKLEGEICIRGSVAYVPQQAWIQNATLRDNILFGNPYNEQKYRCVLENCALMPDLEVLPGGDQTEIGEKGINLSGGQRQRVSLARALYSEADVFLLDDPLSAVDAHVAKHIFDKVIGPGGPPREDTDPGYTRHQLPAPGR
;
A
#
# COMPACT_ATOMS: atom_id res chain seq x y z
N MET A 1 -1.32 25.67 -45.69
CA MET A 1 0.01 25.03 -45.57
C MET A 1 0.87 25.23 -46.80
N GLU A 2 0.39 25.03 -48.03
CA GLU A 2 1.22 25.23 -49.23
C GLU A 2 1.68 26.70 -49.42
N HIS A 3 0.80 27.68 -49.20
CA HIS A 3 1.19 29.10 -49.14
C HIS A 3 2.20 29.43 -48.02
N PHE A 4 2.27 28.60 -46.98
CA PHE A 4 3.18 28.79 -45.83
C PHE A 4 4.60 28.29 -46.14
N CYS A 5 4.72 27.29 -47.03
CA CYS A 5 5.97 26.73 -47.54
C CYS A 5 6.58 27.56 -48.69
N GLY A 6 5.76 28.39 -49.36
CA GLY A 6 6.15 29.21 -50.51
C GLY A 6 6.08 28.47 -51.86
N PRO A 7 5.92 29.18 -52.99
CA PRO A 7 5.70 28.55 -54.32
C PRO A 7 6.95 27.89 -54.94
N ASN A 8 8.16 28.26 -54.49
CA ASN A 8 9.44 27.78 -55.07
C ASN A 8 10.13 26.66 -54.26
N ARG A 9 9.59 26.25 -53.10
CA ARG A 9 10.08 25.09 -52.32
C ARG A 9 8.97 24.04 -52.22
N SER A 10 9.38 22.77 -52.19
CA SER A 10 8.56 21.56 -52.31
C SER A 10 7.16 21.62 -51.66
N ARG A 11 6.19 20.90 -52.25
CA ARG A 11 4.82 20.71 -51.70
C ARG A 11 4.84 20.33 -50.22
N PHE A 12 3.77 20.69 -49.48
CA PHE A 12 3.65 20.36 -48.06
C PHE A 12 3.73 18.85 -47.80
N TRP A 13 3.13 18.03 -48.66
CA TRP A 13 3.23 16.58 -48.63
C TRP A 13 3.32 16.05 -50.06
N ASP A 14 4.25 15.15 -50.33
CA ASP A 14 4.37 14.48 -51.62
C ASP A 14 4.39 12.96 -51.43
N ALA A 15 3.28 12.31 -51.78
CA ALA A 15 3.11 10.86 -51.63
C ALA A 15 4.12 10.04 -52.48
N ASN A 16 4.60 10.59 -53.60
CA ASN A 16 5.57 9.89 -54.44
C ASN A 16 6.96 9.87 -53.78
N LEU A 17 7.35 10.96 -53.12
CA LEU A 17 8.62 11.08 -52.41
C LEU A 17 8.61 10.31 -51.07
N THR A 18 7.48 10.32 -50.36
CA THR A 18 7.36 9.75 -49.02
C THR A 18 7.09 8.25 -49.00
N LEU A 19 6.27 7.72 -49.91
CA LEU A 19 5.81 6.32 -49.86
C LEU A 19 6.35 5.45 -50.99
N ARG A 20 6.66 6.01 -52.17
CA ARG A 20 6.99 5.23 -53.38
C ARG A 20 8.48 5.23 -53.74
N ALA A 21 9.29 6.07 -53.12
CA ALA A 21 10.73 6.13 -53.38
C ALA A 21 11.49 5.00 -52.67
N HIS A 22 12.55 4.47 -53.31
CA HIS A 22 13.47 3.50 -52.69
C HIS A 22 14.23 4.09 -51.49
N SER A 23 14.51 5.39 -51.52
CA SER A 23 15.01 6.19 -50.41
C SER A 23 13.93 7.21 -50.01
N PRO A 24 13.03 6.87 -49.07
CA PRO A 24 11.95 7.77 -48.67
C PRO A 24 12.58 8.98 -48.01
N ASP A 25 11.98 10.12 -48.29
CA ASP A 25 12.26 11.33 -47.58
C ASP A 25 10.97 12.11 -47.37
N LEU A 26 10.94 12.94 -46.33
CA LEU A 26 9.83 13.86 -46.11
C LEU A 26 10.16 15.16 -46.83
N THR A 27 9.14 15.86 -47.31
CA THR A 27 9.33 17.17 -47.95
C THR A 27 9.98 18.14 -46.96
N GLU A 28 10.81 19.06 -47.47
CA GLU A 28 11.55 20.02 -46.63
C GLU A 28 10.59 20.85 -45.76
N CYS A 29 9.40 21.17 -46.29
CA CYS A 29 8.38 21.87 -45.52
C CYS A 29 7.77 21.03 -44.39
N PHE A 30 7.56 19.72 -44.59
CA PHE A 30 7.04 18.84 -43.54
C PHE A 30 8.05 18.66 -42.40
N GLN A 31 9.33 18.54 -42.75
CA GLN A 31 10.45 18.48 -41.79
C GLN A 31 10.54 19.74 -40.93
N MET A 32 10.44 20.91 -41.55
CA MET A 32 10.53 22.21 -40.88
C MET A 32 9.22 22.62 -40.18
N SER A 33 8.11 21.90 -40.37
CA SER A 33 6.85 22.17 -39.68
C SER A 33 6.57 21.09 -38.63
N VAL A 34 5.90 20.01 -39.03
CA VAL A 34 5.33 18.98 -38.16
C VAL A 34 6.39 18.35 -37.26
N LEU A 35 7.50 17.90 -37.83
CA LEU A 35 8.57 17.24 -37.04
C LEU A 35 9.19 18.19 -36.02
N SER A 36 9.38 19.45 -36.38
CA SER A 36 9.95 20.46 -35.47
C SER A 36 8.93 20.92 -34.41
N TRP A 37 7.63 20.87 -34.70
CA TRP A 37 6.57 21.33 -33.79
C TRP A 37 6.07 20.26 -32.83
N ILE A 38 6.20 18.95 -33.11
CA ILE A 38 5.76 17.88 -32.20
C ILE A 38 6.37 18.01 -30.78
N PRO A 39 7.70 18.17 -30.60
CA PRO A 39 8.29 18.38 -29.28
C PRO A 39 7.82 19.69 -28.63
N CYS A 40 7.61 20.73 -29.44
CA CYS A 40 7.12 22.03 -29.00
C CYS A 40 5.72 21.92 -28.39
N ILE A 41 4.79 21.27 -29.11
CA ILE A 41 3.41 21.06 -28.68
C ILE A 41 3.38 20.25 -27.38
N TYR A 42 4.19 19.20 -27.27
CA TYR A 42 4.30 18.40 -26.05
C TYR A 42 4.66 19.27 -24.84
N LEU A 43 5.74 20.05 -24.94
CA LEU A 43 6.23 20.84 -23.80
C LEU A 43 5.23 21.92 -23.40
N TRP A 44 4.64 22.64 -24.36
CA TRP A 44 3.65 23.68 -24.09
C TRP A 44 2.33 23.14 -23.52
N LEU A 45 1.92 21.94 -23.91
CA LEU A 45 0.71 21.29 -23.35
C LEU A 45 0.93 20.84 -21.91
N VAL A 46 2.11 20.28 -21.59
CA VAL A 46 2.42 19.77 -20.25
C VAL A 46 2.82 20.87 -19.28
N PHE A 47 3.39 21.98 -19.77
CA PHE A 47 3.95 23.05 -18.96
C PHE A 47 2.99 23.61 -17.88
N PRO A 48 1.72 23.97 -18.16
CA PRO A 48 0.84 24.57 -17.17
C PRO A 48 0.59 23.64 -15.97
N VAL A 49 0.34 22.36 -16.23
CA VAL A 49 0.09 21.35 -15.21
C VAL A 49 1.36 21.10 -14.40
N TYR A 50 2.50 21.00 -15.07
CA TYR A 50 3.77 20.76 -14.41
C TYR A 50 4.24 21.94 -13.56
N PHE A 51 4.04 23.17 -14.03
CA PHE A 51 4.36 24.37 -13.28
C PHE A 51 3.54 24.46 -11.98
N LEU A 52 2.25 24.13 -12.03
CA LEU A 52 1.40 24.05 -10.84
C LEU A 52 1.86 22.95 -9.87
N TYR A 53 2.25 21.79 -10.38
CA TYR A 53 2.81 20.71 -9.59
C TYR A 53 4.09 21.15 -8.85
N LEU A 54 5.04 21.76 -9.57
CA LEU A 54 6.29 22.27 -9.00
C LEU A 54 6.07 23.40 -8.00
N LYS A 55 5.05 24.24 -8.20
CA LYS A 55 4.69 25.29 -7.25
C LYS A 55 4.16 24.73 -5.93
N LYS A 56 3.42 23.61 -5.97
CA LYS A 56 2.82 22.97 -4.79
C LYS A 56 3.82 22.09 -4.02
N ASN A 57 4.74 21.43 -4.72
CA ASN A 57 5.73 20.52 -4.13
C ASN A 57 7.11 21.18 -4.02
N ASN A 58 7.39 21.81 -2.89
CA ASN A 58 8.71 22.36 -2.59
C ASN A 58 9.57 21.35 -1.83
N LYS A 59 10.60 20.78 -2.47
CA LYS A 59 11.54 19.81 -1.86
C LYS A 59 12.87 20.43 -1.41
N GLY A 60 12.98 21.76 -1.46
CA GLY A 60 14.21 22.50 -1.15
C GLY A 60 14.96 22.95 -2.41
N TYR A 61 16.19 23.41 -2.25
CA TYR A 61 17.03 23.97 -3.31
C TYR A 61 18.23 23.07 -3.60
N ILE A 62 18.54 22.85 -4.89
CA ILE A 62 19.75 22.14 -5.34
C ILE A 62 20.85 23.17 -5.63
N MET A 63 22.03 23.00 -5.03
CA MET A 63 23.20 23.84 -5.35
C MET A 63 23.61 23.71 -6.82
N MET A 64 24.13 24.80 -7.38
CA MET A 64 24.58 24.84 -8.77
C MET A 64 25.76 23.86 -9.00
N SER A 65 25.44 22.67 -9.49
CA SER A 65 26.42 21.65 -9.86
C SER A 65 27.01 21.90 -11.25
N LEU A 66 28.15 21.28 -11.56
CA LEU A 66 28.73 21.29 -12.91
C LEU A 66 27.75 20.78 -13.96
N LEU A 67 26.96 19.75 -13.61
CA LEU A 67 25.95 19.17 -14.50
C LEU A 67 24.83 20.16 -14.82
N ASN A 68 24.26 20.83 -13.82
CA ASN A 68 23.21 21.82 -14.06
C ASN A 68 23.74 23.06 -14.79
N ARG A 69 25.00 23.45 -14.56
CA ARG A 69 25.66 24.50 -15.34
C ARG A 69 25.82 24.11 -16.80
N ALA A 70 26.20 22.86 -17.09
CA ALA A 70 26.29 22.37 -18.45
C ALA A 70 24.93 22.40 -19.16
N LYS A 71 23.87 21.85 -18.53
CA LYS A 71 22.49 21.86 -19.06
C LYS A 71 21.98 23.26 -19.39
N THR A 72 22.14 24.19 -18.45
CA THR A 72 21.71 25.59 -18.65
C THR A 72 22.50 26.30 -19.75
N VAL A 73 23.82 26.08 -19.85
CA VAL A 73 24.64 26.65 -20.93
C VAL A 73 24.25 26.08 -22.29
N ILE A 74 24.07 24.75 -22.39
CA ILE A 74 23.67 24.09 -23.64
C ILE A 74 22.29 24.56 -24.09
N GLY A 75 21.32 24.66 -23.18
CA GLY A 75 20.00 25.18 -23.53
C GLY A 75 20.01 26.65 -23.97
N LEU A 76 20.88 27.49 -23.40
CA LEU A 76 21.07 28.87 -23.87
C LEU A 76 21.76 28.92 -25.25
N LEU A 77 22.72 28.04 -25.52
CA LEU A 77 23.33 27.90 -26.85
C LEU A 77 22.30 27.45 -27.89
N LEU A 78 21.42 26.51 -27.56
CA LEU A 78 20.31 26.08 -28.42
C LEU A 78 19.37 27.24 -28.75
N TRP A 79 19.03 28.05 -27.74
CA TRP A 79 18.26 29.28 -27.95
C TRP A 79 18.97 30.23 -28.92
N ILE A 80 20.26 30.53 -28.70
CA ILE A 80 21.05 31.40 -29.58
C ILE A 80 21.02 30.88 -31.02
N ILE A 81 21.21 29.57 -31.26
CA ILE A 81 21.21 28.98 -32.61
C ILE A 81 19.86 29.22 -33.30
N CYS A 82 18.74 28.98 -32.63
CA CYS A 82 17.41 29.23 -33.23
C CYS A 82 17.20 30.71 -33.58
N TRP A 83 17.70 31.63 -32.74
CA TRP A 83 17.63 33.06 -33.04
C TRP A 83 18.57 33.48 -34.16
N THR A 84 19.75 32.87 -34.28
CA THR A 84 20.64 33.12 -35.43
C THR A 84 19.99 32.71 -36.75
N ASP A 85 19.26 31.60 -36.78
CA ASP A 85 18.49 31.17 -37.96
C ASP A 85 17.34 32.15 -38.28
N LEU A 86 16.67 32.69 -37.25
CA LEU A 86 15.62 33.72 -37.42
C LEU A 86 16.20 35.03 -37.99
N PHE A 87 17.30 35.53 -37.43
CA PHE A 87 17.96 36.75 -37.89
C PHE A 87 18.55 36.58 -39.30
N ALA A 88 19.06 35.40 -39.65
CA ALA A 88 19.49 35.10 -41.01
C ALA A 88 18.33 35.24 -42.02
N SER A 89 17.12 34.78 -41.66
CA SER A 89 15.93 34.95 -42.50
C SER A 89 15.50 36.42 -42.64
N PHE A 90 15.66 37.25 -41.60
CA PHE A 90 15.43 38.70 -41.69
C PHE A 90 16.49 39.42 -42.53
N HIS A 91 17.75 39.00 -42.46
CA HIS A 91 18.82 39.54 -43.29
C HIS A 91 18.61 39.21 -44.77
N GLU A 92 18.12 38.00 -45.09
CA GLU A 92 17.71 37.63 -46.46
C GLU A 92 16.57 38.50 -46.99
N LEU A 93 15.63 38.89 -46.12
CA LEU A 93 14.54 39.81 -46.45
C LEU A 93 15.06 41.22 -46.77
N GLN A 94 16.05 41.71 -46.01
CA GLN A 94 16.71 43.00 -46.29
C GLN A 94 17.49 43.01 -47.61
N LEU A 95 18.02 41.85 -48.04
CA LEU A 95 18.69 41.66 -49.32
C LEU A 95 17.74 41.52 -50.52
N GLY A 96 16.44 41.72 -50.33
CA GLY A 96 15.42 41.68 -51.40
C GLY A 96 14.99 40.28 -51.84
N LYS A 97 15.42 39.21 -51.13
CA LYS A 97 14.84 37.87 -51.30
C LYS A 97 13.56 37.79 -50.45
N VAL A 98 12.48 37.21 -50.96
CA VAL A 98 11.25 36.98 -50.18
C VAL A 98 11.27 35.52 -49.68
N PRO A 99 11.87 35.22 -48.51
CA PRO A 99 11.85 33.87 -47.96
C PRO A 99 10.43 33.47 -47.52
N PRO A 100 10.06 32.18 -47.62
CA PRO A 100 8.75 31.70 -47.21
C PRO A 100 8.49 31.89 -45.71
N PRO A 101 7.23 32.12 -45.29
CA PRO A 101 6.86 32.36 -43.89
C PRO A 101 7.35 31.30 -42.89
N ILE A 102 7.44 30.03 -43.30
CA ILE A 102 7.89 28.93 -42.44
C ILE A 102 9.31 29.13 -41.86
N LEU A 103 10.20 29.81 -42.59
CA LEU A 103 11.58 30.08 -42.16
C LEU A 103 11.66 31.17 -41.07
N PHE A 104 10.58 31.89 -40.84
CA PHE A 104 10.44 32.80 -39.70
C PHE A 104 9.74 32.13 -38.53
N VAL A 105 8.64 31.42 -38.81
CA VAL A 105 7.78 30.88 -37.75
C VAL A 105 8.42 29.71 -37.02
N THR A 106 9.06 28.77 -37.72
CA THR A 106 9.64 27.58 -37.07
C THR A 106 10.78 27.93 -36.11
N PRO A 107 11.82 28.70 -36.51
CA PRO A 107 12.88 29.09 -35.58
C PRO A 107 12.37 29.91 -34.39
N LEU A 108 11.31 30.71 -34.58
CA LEU A 108 10.66 31.45 -33.50
C LEU A 108 9.97 30.51 -32.50
N VAL A 109 9.16 29.56 -32.97
CA VAL A 109 8.46 28.60 -32.11
C VAL A 109 9.47 27.71 -31.36
N VAL A 110 10.44 27.14 -32.09
CA VAL A 110 11.49 26.31 -31.50
C VAL A 110 12.34 27.13 -30.52
N GLY A 111 12.75 28.34 -30.89
CA GLY A 111 13.50 29.25 -30.02
C GLY A 111 12.75 29.55 -28.72
N MET A 112 11.45 29.88 -28.78
CA MET A 112 10.63 30.10 -27.58
C MET A 112 10.50 28.84 -26.73
N THR A 113 10.44 27.65 -27.33
CA THR A 113 10.43 26.39 -26.57
C THR A 113 11.77 26.07 -25.90
N MET A 114 12.90 26.39 -26.52
CA MET A 114 14.23 26.20 -25.90
C MET A 114 14.41 27.15 -24.71
N LEU A 115 13.86 28.38 -24.79
CA LEU A 115 13.80 29.29 -23.65
C LEU A 115 12.91 28.74 -22.52
N LEU A 116 11.78 28.14 -22.85
CA LEU A 116 10.90 27.50 -21.87
C LEU A 116 11.58 26.29 -21.21
N ALA A 117 12.27 25.46 -21.97
CA ALA A 117 13.00 24.29 -21.47
C ALA A 117 14.14 24.72 -20.52
N THR A 118 14.91 25.74 -20.89
CA THR A 118 15.96 26.30 -20.00
C THR A 118 15.39 26.92 -18.73
N PHE A 119 14.26 27.62 -18.82
CA PHE A 119 13.53 28.11 -17.64
C PHE A 119 13.11 26.96 -16.72
N LEU A 120 12.57 25.87 -17.29
CA LEU A 120 12.17 24.69 -16.52
C LEU A 120 13.35 24.02 -15.81
N ILE A 121 14.51 23.86 -16.47
CA ILE A 121 15.73 23.32 -15.85
C ILE A 121 16.09 24.14 -14.59
N GLN A 122 16.05 25.46 -14.69
CA GLN A 122 16.37 26.33 -13.55
C GLN A 122 15.30 26.31 -12.45
N TYR A 123 14.03 26.22 -12.84
CA TYR A 123 12.91 26.17 -11.91
C TYR A 123 12.84 24.84 -11.14
N GLU A 124 13.15 23.72 -11.81
CA GLU A 124 13.30 22.39 -11.19
C GLU A 124 14.38 22.39 -10.11
N ARG A 125 15.55 22.98 -10.41
CA ARG A 125 16.62 23.20 -9.44
C ARG A 125 16.15 24.00 -8.22
N LEU A 126 15.39 25.08 -8.46
CA LEU A 126 14.85 25.93 -7.40
C LEU A 126 13.85 25.21 -6.49
N ARG A 127 13.21 24.14 -7.00
CA ARG A 127 12.18 23.36 -6.29
C ARG A 127 12.67 22.00 -5.77
N GLY A 128 13.91 21.63 -6.05
CA GLY A 128 14.51 20.42 -5.48
C GLY A 128 14.25 19.15 -6.29
N VAL A 129 13.99 19.26 -7.59
CA VAL A 129 13.76 18.12 -8.48
C VAL A 129 15.09 17.73 -9.16
N GLN A 130 15.59 16.51 -8.90
CA GLN A 130 16.91 16.07 -9.36
C GLN A 130 16.94 15.60 -10.83
N SER A 131 15.82 15.10 -11.34
CA SER A 131 15.68 14.63 -12.73
C SER A 131 14.19 14.63 -13.07
N SER A 132 13.79 15.34 -14.11
CA SER A 132 12.41 15.36 -14.57
C SER A 132 12.19 14.45 -15.76
N GLY A 133 11.15 13.61 -15.68
CA GLY A 133 10.71 12.80 -16.80
C GLY A 133 10.17 13.64 -17.96
N ILE A 134 9.64 14.83 -17.68
CA ILE A 134 9.05 15.72 -18.70
C ILE A 134 10.14 16.27 -19.62
N LEU A 135 11.24 16.78 -19.05
CA LEU A 135 12.36 17.25 -19.87
C LEU A 135 13.03 16.07 -20.59
N PHE A 136 13.20 14.92 -19.94
CA PHE A 136 13.73 13.73 -20.61
C PHE A 136 12.89 13.33 -21.83
N ILE A 137 11.57 13.24 -21.70
CA ILE A 137 10.67 12.94 -22.83
C ILE A 137 10.76 14.01 -23.91
N PHE A 138 10.81 15.29 -23.54
CA PHE A 138 10.97 16.38 -24.49
C PHE A 138 12.26 16.25 -25.31
N TRP A 139 13.41 16.05 -24.66
CA TRP A 139 14.70 15.88 -25.35
C TRP A 139 14.72 14.61 -26.20
N PHE A 140 14.15 13.50 -25.70
CA PHE A 140 14.05 12.25 -26.44
C PHE A 140 13.20 12.39 -27.70
N VAL A 141 12.01 12.98 -27.61
CA VAL A 141 11.14 13.25 -28.76
C VAL A 141 11.80 14.24 -29.73
N SER A 142 12.52 15.24 -29.22
CA SER A 142 13.28 16.19 -30.04
C SER A 142 14.37 15.51 -30.86
N VAL A 143 15.15 14.59 -30.27
CA VAL A 143 16.13 13.78 -30.99
C VAL A 143 15.44 12.92 -32.05
N LEU A 144 14.38 12.19 -31.68
CA LEU A 144 13.67 11.31 -32.61
C LEU A 144 13.13 12.07 -33.84
N CYS A 145 12.52 13.23 -33.63
CA CYS A 145 12.03 14.07 -34.72
C CYS A 145 13.17 14.68 -35.55
N ALA A 146 14.34 14.95 -34.95
CA ALA A 146 15.48 15.55 -35.64
C ALA A 146 16.36 14.55 -36.43
N ILE A 147 16.23 13.23 -36.18
CA ILE A 147 16.93 12.18 -36.95
C ILE A 147 16.54 12.23 -38.44
N VAL A 148 15.27 12.47 -38.74
CA VAL A 148 14.77 12.46 -40.13
C VAL A 148 15.36 13.63 -40.95
N PRO A 149 15.28 14.90 -40.48
CA PRO A 149 15.93 16.02 -41.17
C PRO A 149 17.47 15.90 -41.20
N PHE A 150 18.09 15.29 -40.18
CA PHE A 150 19.52 15.02 -40.17
C PHE A 150 19.93 14.09 -41.32
N ARG A 151 19.24 12.96 -41.50
CA ARG A 151 19.47 12.06 -42.63
C ARG A 151 19.22 12.75 -43.97
N SER A 152 18.11 13.48 -44.09
CA SER A 152 17.72 14.17 -45.32
C SER A 152 18.78 15.18 -45.79
N LYS A 153 19.29 16.03 -44.88
CA LYS A 153 20.34 17.00 -45.19
C LYS A 153 21.66 16.35 -45.60
N ILE A 154 22.02 15.19 -45.05
CA ILE A 154 23.22 14.43 -45.48
C ILE A 154 23.06 13.94 -46.92
N ILE A 155 21.92 13.34 -47.23
CA ILE A 155 21.64 12.81 -48.59
C ILE A 155 21.65 13.95 -49.61
N GLN A 156 20.96 15.07 -49.31
CA GLN A 156 20.95 16.23 -50.20
C GLN A 156 22.34 16.84 -50.43
N ALA A 157 23.20 16.87 -49.41
CA ALA A 157 24.58 17.34 -49.54
C ALA A 157 25.43 16.40 -50.41
N ASN A 158 25.21 15.09 -50.29
CA ASN A 158 25.90 14.09 -51.09
C ASN A 158 25.46 14.11 -52.57
N ASP A 159 24.16 14.32 -52.82
CA ASP A 159 23.59 14.27 -54.17
C ASP A 159 23.90 15.53 -55.01
N LYS A 160 23.96 16.71 -54.38
CA LYS A 160 24.16 17.99 -55.09
C LYS A 160 25.63 18.40 -55.21
N GLY A 161 26.55 17.78 -54.47
CA GLY A 161 27.99 18.09 -54.50
C GLY A 161 28.38 19.51 -54.03
N ASP A 162 27.41 20.40 -53.79
CA ASP A 162 27.59 21.75 -53.26
C ASP A 162 26.51 22.07 -52.20
N ILE A 163 26.91 22.81 -51.16
CA ILE A 163 26.06 23.16 -50.01
C ILE A 163 25.51 24.57 -50.26
N THR A 164 24.31 24.66 -50.84
CA THR A 164 23.67 25.91 -51.26
C THR A 164 23.40 26.90 -50.11
N GLU A 165 23.18 26.43 -48.88
CA GLU A 165 22.98 27.26 -47.67
C GLU A 165 23.91 26.83 -46.53
N LYS A 166 25.21 27.16 -46.64
CA LYS A 166 26.25 26.78 -45.66
C LYS A 166 25.87 27.11 -44.21
N LEU A 167 25.30 28.29 -43.97
CA LEU A 167 24.93 28.75 -42.62
C LEU A 167 23.85 27.85 -41.98
N ARG A 168 22.70 27.65 -42.65
CA ARG A 168 21.58 26.82 -42.18
C ARG A 168 21.90 25.32 -42.11
N PHE A 169 22.85 24.88 -42.93
CA PHE A 169 23.42 23.54 -42.79
C PHE A 169 24.18 23.46 -41.47
N THR A 170 25.18 24.33 -41.25
CA THR A 170 26.00 24.31 -40.02
C THR A 170 25.22 24.52 -38.73
N THR A 171 24.26 25.45 -38.68
CA THR A 171 23.43 25.71 -37.49
C THR A 171 22.59 24.50 -37.10
N PHE A 172 22.07 23.75 -38.07
CA PHE A 172 21.30 22.54 -37.81
C PHE A 172 22.13 21.38 -37.23
N TYR A 173 23.35 21.13 -37.72
CA TYR A 173 24.20 20.08 -37.13
C TYR A 173 24.64 20.42 -35.70
N LEU A 174 24.92 21.71 -35.45
CA LEU A 174 25.19 22.18 -34.09
C LEU A 174 23.96 22.01 -33.19
N TYR A 175 22.77 22.38 -33.68
CA TYR A 175 21.50 22.15 -32.99
C TYR A 175 21.27 20.67 -32.66
N PHE A 176 21.44 19.76 -33.63
CA PHE A 176 21.28 18.32 -33.43
C PHE A 176 22.29 17.77 -32.41
N GLY A 177 23.57 18.16 -32.51
CA GLY A 177 24.61 17.75 -31.56
C GLY A 177 24.34 18.22 -30.14
N LEU A 178 23.86 19.46 -29.96
CA LEU A 178 23.53 20.01 -28.65
C LEU A 178 22.28 19.37 -28.02
N ILE A 179 21.24 19.06 -28.81
CA ILE A 179 20.08 18.31 -28.31
C ILE A 179 20.50 16.91 -27.86
N MET A 180 21.36 16.23 -28.64
CA MET A 180 21.87 14.91 -28.26
C MET A 180 22.69 14.97 -26.97
N ALA A 181 23.55 16.00 -26.82
CA ALA A 181 24.29 16.24 -25.59
C ALA A 181 23.37 16.47 -24.40
N GLU A 182 22.30 17.26 -24.55
CA GLU A 182 21.33 17.53 -23.49
C GLU A 182 20.56 16.27 -23.08
N LEU A 183 20.15 15.43 -24.05
CA LEU A 183 19.55 14.13 -23.77
C LEU A 183 20.48 13.26 -22.91
N ILE A 184 21.77 13.17 -23.27
CA ILE A 184 22.77 12.42 -22.50
C ILE A 184 22.95 13.00 -21.10
N LEU A 185 23.05 14.32 -20.96
CA LEU A 185 23.23 14.98 -19.66
C LEU A 185 22.01 14.78 -18.73
N THR A 186 20.80 14.68 -19.28
CA THR A 186 19.59 14.42 -18.49
C THR A 186 19.49 12.98 -17.97
N CYS A 187 20.26 12.03 -18.52
CA CYS A 187 20.38 10.67 -17.99
C CYS A 187 21.16 10.60 -16.67
N PHE A 188 22.00 11.60 -16.36
CA PHE A 188 22.79 11.62 -15.13
C PHE A 188 22.06 12.35 -14.00
N ASN A 189 22.20 11.83 -12.78
CA ASN A 189 21.49 12.33 -11.61
C ASN A 189 22.19 13.55 -11.00
N GLU A 190 21.40 14.55 -10.60
CA GLU A 190 21.90 15.67 -9.82
C GLU A 190 22.03 15.34 -8.33
N ARG A 191 22.86 16.12 -7.62
CA ARG A 191 23.02 15.97 -6.16
C ARG A 191 21.71 16.25 -5.43
N PRO A 192 21.46 15.61 -4.27
CA PRO A 192 20.23 15.81 -3.52
C PRO A 192 20.10 17.25 -3.01
N PRO A 193 18.86 17.74 -2.79
CA PRO A 193 18.62 19.09 -2.31
C PRO A 193 19.15 19.28 -0.88
N LEU A 194 19.59 20.51 -0.60
CA LEU A 194 20.03 20.93 0.74
C LEU A 194 18.90 20.77 1.74
N PHE A 195 19.21 20.25 2.93
CA PHE A 195 18.27 19.96 4.02
C PHE A 195 17.24 18.85 3.73
N SER A 196 17.46 18.02 2.70
CA SER A 196 16.64 16.83 2.51
C SER A 196 16.90 15.80 3.60
N SER A 197 15.85 15.08 3.99
CA SER A 197 15.96 14.00 4.99
C SER A 197 16.85 12.84 4.55
N VAL A 198 17.16 12.76 3.26
CA VAL A 198 18.09 11.79 2.69
C VAL A 198 19.51 12.04 3.21
N VAL A 199 19.84 13.27 3.61
CA VAL A 199 21.17 13.64 4.13
C VAL A 199 21.34 13.24 5.61
N THR A 200 20.25 13.08 6.36
CA THR A 200 20.30 12.72 7.78
C THR A 200 20.28 11.20 8.03
N ASP A 201 19.77 10.42 7.08
CA ASP A 201 19.65 8.97 7.23
C ASP A 201 20.97 8.26 6.85
N PRO A 202 21.44 7.26 7.63
CA PRO A 202 22.71 6.59 7.37
C PRO A 202 22.70 5.68 6.14
N ASN A 203 21.53 5.18 5.70
CA ASN A 203 21.39 4.32 4.52
C ASN A 203 20.02 4.53 3.82
N PRO A 204 19.79 5.68 3.15
CA PRO A 204 18.52 6.00 2.53
C PRO A 204 18.26 5.16 1.26
N CYS A 205 16.99 4.95 0.92
CA CYS A 205 16.61 4.30 -0.33
C CYS A 205 17.09 5.10 -1.56
N PRO A 206 17.88 4.48 -2.48
CA PRO A 206 18.38 5.15 -3.67
C PRO A 206 17.28 5.60 -4.65
N GLU A 207 16.08 5.02 -4.58
CA GLU A 207 14.92 5.38 -5.40
C GLU A 207 14.61 6.88 -5.33
N ALA A 208 14.73 7.50 -4.15
CA ALA A 208 14.47 8.93 -3.97
C ALA A 208 15.44 9.84 -4.72
N THR A 209 16.66 9.34 -4.98
CA THR A 209 17.74 10.04 -5.68
C THR A 209 17.98 9.55 -7.12
N ALA A 210 17.24 8.52 -7.54
CA ALA A 210 17.36 7.94 -8.86
C ALA A 210 16.80 8.90 -9.93
N GLY A 211 17.50 9.02 -11.05
CA GLY A 211 17.02 9.76 -12.21
C GLY A 211 15.89 9.01 -12.91
N PHE A 212 15.17 9.73 -13.79
CA PHE A 212 13.97 9.22 -14.44
C PHE A 212 14.16 7.85 -15.12
N LEU A 213 15.24 7.67 -15.88
CA LEU A 213 15.54 6.40 -16.56
C LEU A 213 15.78 5.27 -15.56
N SER A 214 16.51 5.55 -14.48
CA SER A 214 16.77 4.58 -13.42
C SER A 214 15.49 4.21 -12.65
N THR A 215 14.55 5.14 -12.49
CA THR A 215 13.25 4.87 -11.87
C THR A 215 12.36 4.03 -12.79
N MET A 216 12.34 4.33 -14.10
CA MET A 216 11.55 3.57 -15.09
C MET A 216 12.05 2.13 -15.29
N THR A 217 13.37 1.91 -15.21
CA THR A 217 14.01 0.60 -15.44
C THR A 217 14.37 -0.13 -14.16
N PHE A 218 14.10 0.46 -12.98
CA PHE A 218 14.49 -0.07 -11.66
C PHE A 218 16.00 -0.29 -11.48
N TRP A 219 16.85 0.43 -12.23
CA TRP A 219 18.30 0.25 -12.20
C TRP A 219 18.95 0.51 -10.83
N TRP A 220 18.31 1.32 -9.99
CA TRP A 220 18.79 1.63 -8.64
C TRP A 220 18.83 0.39 -7.73
N PHE A 221 18.05 -0.64 -8.04
CA PHE A 221 18.05 -1.91 -7.30
C PHE A 221 19.24 -2.82 -7.64
N THR A 222 19.86 -2.65 -8.83
CA THR A 222 20.94 -3.52 -9.34
C THR A 222 22.10 -3.64 -8.35
N SER A 223 22.46 -2.55 -7.64
CA SER A 223 23.52 -2.57 -6.63
C SER A 223 23.23 -3.54 -5.48
N MET A 224 21.98 -3.58 -4.99
CA MET A 224 21.56 -4.50 -3.92
C MET A 224 21.48 -5.94 -4.42
N ALA A 225 21.02 -6.17 -5.65
CA ALA A 225 21.00 -7.50 -6.26
C ALA A 225 22.42 -8.09 -6.39
N ILE A 226 23.39 -7.29 -6.86
CA ILE A 226 24.80 -7.72 -6.95
C ILE A 226 25.39 -7.98 -5.55
N LYS A 227 25.05 -7.15 -4.56
CA LYS A 227 25.46 -7.36 -3.17
C LYS A 227 24.90 -8.68 -2.61
N GLY A 228 23.63 -8.98 -2.89
CA GLY A 228 22.97 -10.24 -2.51
C GLY A 228 23.53 -11.48 -3.22
N TYR A 229 24.02 -11.31 -4.45
CA TYR A 229 24.75 -12.37 -5.16
C TYR A 229 26.12 -12.66 -4.53
N ARG A 230 26.83 -11.62 -4.09
CA ARG A 230 28.17 -11.75 -3.47
C ARG A 230 28.12 -12.23 -2.02
N LYS A 231 27.10 -11.81 -1.26
CA LYS A 231 26.90 -12.22 0.13
C LYS A 231 25.40 -12.30 0.46
N PRO A 232 24.98 -13.22 1.33
CA PRO A 232 23.62 -13.19 1.88
C PRO A 232 23.33 -11.82 2.52
N LEU A 233 22.17 -11.24 2.19
CA LEU A 233 21.77 -9.95 2.72
C LEU A 233 21.35 -10.09 4.20
N GLU A 234 21.86 -9.20 5.04
CA GLU A 234 21.43 -9.06 6.44
C GLU A 234 20.52 -7.84 6.61
N ASN A 235 19.78 -7.75 7.73
CA ASN A 235 18.89 -6.61 8.03
C ASN A 235 19.62 -5.26 7.98
N LYS A 236 20.91 -5.22 8.35
CA LYS A 236 21.75 -4.01 8.30
C LYS A 236 22.08 -3.54 6.87
N ASP A 237 21.96 -4.42 5.88
CA ASP A 237 22.25 -4.12 4.48
C ASP A 237 21.04 -3.48 3.76
N LEU A 238 19.85 -3.53 4.37
CA LEU A 238 18.62 -2.99 3.81
C LEU A 238 18.56 -1.46 3.94
N TRP A 239 17.91 -0.82 2.97
CA TRP A 239 17.68 0.61 3.00
C TRP A 239 16.58 0.99 3.98
N SER A 240 16.67 2.20 4.54
CA SER A 240 15.53 2.80 5.21
C SER A 240 14.43 3.11 4.20
N LEU A 241 13.18 2.94 4.62
CA LEU A 241 12.02 3.28 3.80
C LEU A 241 11.94 4.80 3.58
N ASN A 242 11.42 5.19 2.42
CA ASN A 242 11.09 6.59 2.16
C ASN A 242 10.11 7.10 3.23
N LYS A 243 10.24 8.38 3.64
CA LYS A 243 9.35 8.99 4.65
C LYS A 243 7.86 8.88 4.30
N GLN A 244 7.51 8.92 3.02
CA GLN A 244 6.13 8.79 2.53
C GLN A 244 5.55 7.38 2.73
N ASP A 245 6.42 6.37 2.82
CA ASP A 245 6.07 4.96 2.99
C ASP A 245 6.14 4.50 4.45
N SER A 246 6.47 5.41 5.39
CA SER A 246 6.56 5.12 6.81
C SER A 246 5.19 5.15 7.50
N SER A 247 5.02 4.28 8.51
CA SER A 247 3.82 4.23 9.36
C SER A 247 3.52 5.56 10.05
N GLY A 248 4.55 6.35 10.36
CA GLY A 248 4.42 7.68 10.97
C GLY A 248 3.64 8.69 10.13
N VAL A 249 3.57 8.51 8.80
CA VAL A 249 2.80 9.38 7.89
C VAL A 249 1.52 8.70 7.43
N ILE A 250 1.60 7.41 7.08
CA ILE A 250 0.48 6.66 6.50
C ILE A 250 -0.66 6.46 7.49
N VAL A 251 -0.34 6.05 8.73
CA VAL A 251 -1.36 5.69 9.73
C VAL A 251 -2.17 6.92 10.16
N PRO A 252 -1.55 8.08 10.50
CA PRO A 252 -2.32 9.29 10.82
C PRO A 252 -3.21 9.76 9.69
N LYS A 253 -2.75 9.66 8.44
CA LYS A 253 -3.54 10.05 7.25
C LYS A 253 -4.84 9.24 7.16
N LEU A 254 -4.78 7.92 7.34
CA LEU A 254 -5.98 7.07 7.33
C LEU A 254 -6.89 7.36 8.53
N LEU A 255 -6.31 7.51 9.72
CA LEU A 255 -7.09 7.78 10.94
C LEU A 255 -7.81 9.13 10.88
N GLN A 256 -7.21 10.15 10.26
CA GLN A 256 -7.85 11.44 10.04
C GLN A 256 -9.07 11.32 9.11
N GLU A 257 -8.93 10.65 7.96
CA GLU A 257 -10.05 10.39 7.05
C GLU A 257 -11.14 9.53 7.72
N TRP A 258 -10.76 8.56 8.55
CA TRP A 258 -11.71 7.73 9.31
C TRP A 258 -12.49 8.54 10.35
N LYS A 259 -11.82 9.45 11.08
CA LYS A 259 -12.48 10.38 12.00
C LYS A 259 -13.47 11.30 11.28
N VAL A 260 -13.07 11.84 10.12
CA VAL A 260 -13.95 12.69 9.28
C VAL A 260 -15.19 11.91 8.82
N GLU A 261 -15.04 10.65 8.40
CA GLU A 261 -16.19 9.84 7.98
C GLU A 261 -17.10 9.46 9.17
N LYS A 262 -16.54 9.14 10.33
CA LYS A 262 -17.31 8.92 11.57
C LYS A 262 -18.13 10.16 11.94
N ALA A 263 -17.50 11.34 12.00
CA ALA A 263 -18.16 12.60 12.35
C ALA A 263 -19.28 12.95 11.35
N ARG A 264 -19.04 12.75 10.05
CA ARG A 264 -20.04 12.98 8.99
C ARG A 264 -21.29 12.12 9.14
N ILE A 265 -21.13 10.86 9.54
CA ILE A 265 -22.26 9.94 9.72
C ILE A 265 -22.98 10.25 11.03
N GLN A 266 -22.25 10.58 12.09
CA GLN A 266 -22.84 11.03 13.36
C GLN A 266 -23.71 12.27 13.17
N SER A 267 -23.22 13.31 12.48
CA SER A 267 -24.02 14.52 12.23
C SER A 267 -25.27 14.24 11.40
N ARG A 268 -25.16 13.36 10.40
CA ARG A 268 -26.30 12.98 9.54
C ARG A 268 -27.33 12.11 10.25
N ASN A 269 -26.89 11.29 11.21
CA ASN A 269 -27.81 10.52 12.05
C ASN A 269 -28.50 11.45 13.06
N GLN A 270 -27.77 12.40 13.67
CA GLN A 270 -28.36 13.42 14.55
C GLN A 270 -29.38 14.31 13.81
N GLU A 271 -29.09 14.77 12.60
CA GLU A 271 -30.05 15.53 11.77
C GLU A 271 -31.33 14.73 11.50
N LYS A 272 -31.20 13.43 11.23
CA LYS A 272 -32.35 12.54 11.01
C LYS A 272 -33.16 12.29 12.27
N ASP A 273 -32.50 12.05 13.41
CA ASP A 273 -33.18 11.89 14.69
C ASP A 273 -33.93 13.17 15.06
N THR A 274 -33.31 14.33 14.80
CA THR A 274 -33.92 15.66 14.97
C THR A 274 -35.13 15.83 14.04
N GLN A 275 -35.03 15.47 12.76
CA GLN A 275 -36.17 15.50 11.82
C GLN A 275 -37.30 14.53 12.20
N ALA A 276 -36.97 13.35 12.72
CA ALA A 276 -37.96 12.38 13.21
C ALA A 276 -38.66 12.86 14.50
N LEU A 277 -37.94 13.60 15.36
CA LEU A 277 -38.52 14.29 16.53
C LEU A 277 -39.46 15.43 16.12
N TYR A 278 -39.09 16.23 15.11
CA TYR A 278 -39.97 17.30 14.58
C TYR A 278 -41.19 16.75 13.82
N ALA A 279 -41.08 15.61 13.15
CA ALA A 279 -42.23 14.95 12.51
C ALA A 279 -43.22 14.32 13.52
N LYS A 280 -42.83 14.18 14.79
CA LYS A 280 -43.64 13.58 15.87
C LYS A 280 -44.39 14.60 16.75
N SER A 281 -44.34 15.91 16.46
CA SER A 281 -45.21 16.86 17.17
C SER A 281 -46.62 16.83 16.55
N PRO A 282 -47.68 16.46 17.31
CA PRO A 282 -49.04 16.51 16.78
C PRO A 282 -49.50 17.97 16.77
N SER A 283 -49.94 18.46 15.61
CA SER A 283 -50.81 19.63 15.54
C SER A 283 -52.12 19.26 16.23
N ALA A 284 -52.34 19.82 17.42
CA ALA A 284 -53.60 19.74 18.13
C ALA A 284 -54.65 20.60 17.43
N THR A 285 -55.29 20.05 16.39
CA THR A 285 -56.58 20.57 15.90
C THR A 285 -57.34 19.47 15.16
N GLU A 286 -58.57 19.26 15.63
CA GLU A 286 -59.69 18.55 14.97
C GLU A 286 -59.72 17.02 15.03
N ALA A 287 -60.29 16.54 16.13
CA ALA A 287 -60.98 15.26 16.18
C ALA A 287 -62.29 15.36 15.38
N ASN A 288 -62.47 14.46 14.39
CA ASN A 288 -63.71 13.72 14.11
C ASN A 288 -63.58 12.98 12.76
N HIS A 289 -63.20 11.69 12.77
CA HIS A 289 -63.97 10.62 12.11
C HIS A 289 -63.32 9.23 12.25
N VAL A 290 -64.17 8.31 12.69
CA VAL A 290 -64.24 6.83 12.57
C VAL A 290 -63.23 6.13 11.65
N GLY A 291 -62.61 5.07 12.20
CA GLY A 291 -62.04 3.96 11.41
C GLY A 291 -60.77 3.38 12.04
N GLY A 292 -60.92 2.35 12.87
CA GLY A 292 -59.77 1.52 13.28
C GLY A 292 -59.21 0.84 12.04
N ASP A 293 -57.92 1.07 11.78
CA ASP A 293 -57.01 0.38 10.82
C ASP A 293 -55.73 1.22 10.56
N VAL A 294 -55.57 2.40 11.18
CA VAL A 294 -54.39 3.27 10.95
C VAL A 294 -53.22 2.96 11.91
N GLU A 295 -53.49 2.44 13.12
CA GLU A 295 -52.43 2.14 14.10
C GLU A 295 -51.53 0.95 13.72
N GLU A 296 -52.05 -0.08 13.02
CA GLU A 296 -51.21 -1.21 12.56
C GLU A 296 -50.39 -0.86 11.30
N ALA A 297 -50.89 0.04 10.45
CA ALA A 297 -50.18 0.47 9.24
C ALA A 297 -49.00 1.43 9.54
N GLU A 298 -49.13 2.31 10.54
CA GLU A 298 -48.03 3.19 10.97
C GLU A 298 -46.95 2.44 11.76
N VAL A 299 -47.32 1.40 12.53
CA VAL A 299 -46.36 0.54 13.22
C VAL A 299 -45.57 -0.33 12.22
N LEU A 300 -46.16 -0.73 11.10
CA LEU A 300 -45.47 -1.47 10.02
C LEU A 300 -44.55 -0.59 9.14
N LEU A 301 -44.85 0.71 8.98
CA LEU A 301 -43.96 1.67 8.30
C LEU A 301 -42.80 2.15 9.17
N SER A 302 -42.85 1.89 10.48
CA SER A 302 -41.71 2.03 11.41
C SER A 302 -40.70 0.88 11.31
N GLY A 303 -40.60 0.24 10.14
CA GLY A 303 -39.56 -0.74 9.84
C GLY A 303 -38.19 -0.17 10.15
N LYS A 304 -37.59 -0.65 11.26
CA LYS A 304 -36.20 -0.44 11.72
C LYS A 304 -35.39 0.43 10.77
N GLN A 305 -35.44 1.75 10.92
CA GLN A 305 -34.56 2.64 10.17
C GLN A 305 -33.12 2.34 10.62
N GLU A 306 -32.41 1.51 9.84
CA GLU A 306 -31.05 1.09 10.17
C GLU A 306 -30.14 2.32 10.29
N VAL A 307 -29.57 2.51 11.48
CA VAL A 307 -28.51 3.48 11.73
C VAL A 307 -27.40 3.25 10.72
N ARG A 308 -27.12 4.25 9.87
CA ARG A 308 -26.06 4.13 8.86
C ARG A 308 -24.73 3.99 9.57
N GLN A 309 -23.99 2.92 9.25
CA GLN A 309 -22.64 2.70 9.77
C GLN A 309 -21.60 3.45 8.93
N PRO A 310 -20.50 3.94 9.55
CA PRO A 310 -19.41 4.57 8.83
C PRO A 310 -18.72 3.58 7.89
N SER A 311 -18.48 4.00 6.64
CA SER A 311 -17.84 3.15 5.63
C SER A 311 -16.32 3.26 5.71
N PHE A 312 -15.67 2.16 6.10
CA PHE A 312 -14.20 2.13 6.16
C PHE A 312 -13.58 2.17 4.75
N LEU A 313 -14.24 1.55 3.76
CA LEU A 313 -13.80 1.57 2.36
C LEU A 313 -13.66 2.99 1.80
N ARG A 314 -14.61 3.87 2.12
CA ARG A 314 -14.57 5.25 1.63
C ARG A 314 -13.36 6.02 2.17
N SER A 315 -13.00 5.77 3.43
CA SER A 315 -11.82 6.35 4.07
C SER A 315 -10.53 5.87 3.41
N LEU A 316 -10.45 4.57 3.08
CA LEU A 316 -9.33 4.00 2.32
C LEU A 316 -9.22 4.61 0.91
N LEU A 317 -10.34 4.72 0.18
CA LEU A 317 -10.36 5.27 -1.17
C LEU A 317 -9.97 6.75 -1.21
N LYS A 318 -10.38 7.56 -0.23
CA LYS A 318 -9.93 8.96 -0.14
C LYS A 318 -8.45 9.07 0.21
N ALA A 319 -7.97 8.26 1.16
CA ALA A 319 -6.59 8.32 1.62
C ALA A 319 -5.58 7.88 0.56
N PHE A 320 -5.90 6.84 -0.24
CA PHE A 320 -4.95 6.20 -1.16
C PHE A 320 -5.35 6.24 -2.64
N GLY A 321 -6.61 6.55 -2.95
CA GLY A 321 -7.15 6.58 -4.32
C GLY A 321 -6.38 7.48 -5.30
N PRO A 322 -6.00 8.74 -4.96
CA PRO A 322 -5.29 9.60 -5.90
C PRO A 322 -3.97 9.00 -6.41
N TYR A 323 -3.23 8.29 -5.55
CA TYR A 323 -1.98 7.62 -5.94
C TYR A 323 -2.25 6.34 -6.76
N PHE A 324 -3.29 5.59 -6.40
CA PHE A 324 -3.73 4.40 -7.13
C PHE A 324 -4.20 4.72 -8.56
N LEU A 325 -4.93 5.83 -8.75
CA LEU A 325 -5.45 6.27 -10.05
C LEU A 325 -4.35 6.54 -11.08
N ILE A 326 -3.16 6.97 -10.63
CA ILE A 326 -1.98 7.11 -11.51
C ILE A 326 -1.60 5.74 -12.08
N GLY A 327 -1.57 4.70 -11.26
CA GLY A 327 -1.36 3.32 -11.70
C GLY A 327 -2.45 2.83 -12.65
N SER A 328 -3.72 3.16 -12.40
CA SER A 328 -4.83 2.85 -13.30
C SER A 328 -4.68 3.50 -14.68
N ALA A 329 -4.18 4.73 -14.76
CA ALA A 329 -3.93 5.42 -16.03
C ALA A 329 -2.84 4.72 -16.87
N PHE A 330 -1.75 4.25 -16.23
CA PHE A 330 -0.74 3.43 -16.92
C PHE A 330 -1.34 2.13 -17.46
N LYS A 331 -2.27 1.49 -16.74
CA LYS A 331 -2.94 0.29 -17.22
C LYS A 331 -3.76 0.55 -18.49
N LEU A 332 -4.48 1.67 -18.53
CA LEU A 332 -5.29 2.04 -19.69
C LEU A 332 -4.40 2.25 -20.92
N LEU A 333 -3.29 2.97 -20.74
CA LEU A 333 -2.32 3.20 -21.81
C LEU A 333 -1.69 1.89 -22.30
N GLN A 334 -1.37 0.97 -21.38
CA GLN A 334 -0.85 -0.35 -21.71
C GLN A 334 -1.84 -1.19 -22.52
N ASP A 335 -3.12 -1.14 -22.18
CA ASP A 335 -4.17 -1.86 -22.91
C ASP A 335 -4.25 -1.38 -24.35
N LEU A 336 -4.21 -0.07 -24.59
CA LEU A 336 -4.24 0.50 -25.94
C LEU A 336 -3.02 0.08 -26.77
N ILE A 337 -1.81 0.12 -26.20
CA ILE A 337 -0.58 -0.25 -26.91
C ILE A 337 -0.54 -1.75 -27.23
N THR A 338 -1.12 -2.59 -26.37
CA THR A 338 -1.15 -4.05 -26.56
C THR A 338 -1.84 -4.45 -27.87
N PHE A 339 -2.88 -3.71 -28.26
CA PHE A 339 -3.60 -3.95 -29.53
C PHE A 339 -2.92 -3.33 -30.75
N ALA A 340 -1.94 -2.44 -30.58
CA ALA A 340 -1.14 -1.92 -31.69
C ALA A 340 -0.28 -3.02 -32.32
N ASN A 341 0.32 -3.92 -31.51
CA ASN A 341 1.23 -4.96 -32.00
C ASN A 341 0.60 -5.93 -33.02
N PRO A 342 -0.59 -6.50 -32.80
CA PRO A 342 -1.27 -7.33 -33.80
C PRO A 342 -1.57 -6.58 -35.11
N GLN A 343 -1.89 -5.28 -35.04
CA GLN A 343 -2.15 -4.46 -36.22
C GLN A 343 -0.86 -4.17 -37.01
N LEU A 344 0.25 -3.95 -36.32
CA LEU A 344 1.56 -3.82 -36.96
C LEU A 344 2.01 -5.13 -37.62
N LEU A 345 1.74 -6.27 -36.96
CA LEU A 345 1.99 -7.59 -37.54
C LEU A 345 1.16 -7.80 -38.82
N ARG A 346 -0.09 -7.34 -38.84
CA ARG A 346 -0.95 -7.36 -40.04
C ARG A 346 -0.28 -6.63 -41.21
N LEU A 347 0.18 -5.39 -40.97
CA LEU A 347 0.85 -4.57 -41.98
C LEU A 347 2.18 -5.19 -42.45
N LEU A 348 2.93 -5.82 -41.55
CA LEU A 348 4.18 -6.48 -41.89
C LEU A 348 3.94 -7.70 -42.79
N ILE A 349 2.92 -8.51 -42.51
CA ILE A 349 2.57 -9.66 -43.37
C ILE A 349 2.03 -9.18 -44.72
N SER A 350 1.20 -8.12 -44.74
CA SER A 350 0.74 -7.52 -45.99
C SER A 350 1.92 -7.00 -46.83
N PHE A 351 2.92 -6.37 -46.21
CA PHE A 351 4.15 -5.95 -46.89
C PHE A 351 4.89 -7.12 -47.54
N THR A 352 4.97 -8.29 -46.88
CA THR A 352 5.62 -9.47 -47.46
C THR A 352 4.90 -10.06 -48.67
N LYS A 353 3.62 -9.71 -48.90
CA LYS A 353 2.87 -10.14 -50.08
C LYS A 353 3.09 -9.22 -51.29
N GLU A 354 3.54 -7.98 -51.09
CA GLU A 354 3.72 -7.00 -52.16
C GLU A 354 5.17 -7.04 -52.70
N GLU A 355 5.35 -7.49 -53.95
CA GLU A 355 6.69 -7.62 -54.58
C GLU A 355 7.40 -6.28 -54.83
N ASN A 356 6.63 -5.19 -55.01
CA ASN A 356 7.15 -3.87 -55.37
C ASN A 356 7.29 -2.90 -54.17
N ALA A 357 7.10 -3.39 -52.94
CA ALA A 357 7.16 -2.54 -51.76
C ALA A 357 8.61 -2.24 -51.35
N PRO A 358 8.93 -1.00 -50.93
CA PRO A 358 10.30 -0.62 -50.63
C PRO A 358 10.75 -1.18 -49.26
N MET A 359 11.97 -1.72 -49.21
CA MET A 359 12.52 -2.44 -48.04
C MET A 359 12.50 -1.65 -46.72
N TRP A 360 12.69 -0.33 -46.79
CA TRP A 360 12.68 0.53 -45.60
C TRP A 360 11.35 0.49 -44.83
N TRP A 361 10.23 0.26 -45.53
CA TRP A 361 8.90 0.21 -44.92
C TRP A 361 8.76 -1.01 -44.01
N GLY A 362 9.23 -2.19 -44.46
CA GLY A 362 9.30 -3.39 -43.64
C GLY A 362 10.20 -3.23 -42.41
N ILE A 363 11.39 -2.63 -42.58
CA ILE A 363 12.31 -2.34 -41.46
C ILE A 363 11.67 -1.36 -40.46
N ALA A 364 10.97 -0.34 -40.95
CA ALA A 364 10.28 0.64 -40.11
C ALA A 364 9.15 0.00 -39.29
N LEU A 365 8.35 -0.88 -39.91
CA LEU A 365 7.31 -1.65 -39.21
C LEU A 365 7.91 -2.56 -38.14
N ALA A 366 8.99 -3.27 -38.44
CA ALA A 366 9.68 -4.12 -37.46
C ALA A 366 10.23 -3.33 -36.26
N PHE A 367 10.86 -2.17 -36.52
CA PHE A 367 11.31 -1.28 -35.45
C PHE A 367 10.15 -0.72 -34.62
N LEU A 368 9.03 -0.36 -35.27
CA LEU A 368 7.84 0.13 -34.59
C LEU A 368 7.23 -0.96 -33.69
N MET A 369 7.18 -2.22 -34.14
CA MET A 369 6.76 -3.35 -33.30
C MET A 369 7.67 -3.51 -32.08
N PHE A 370 8.99 -3.43 -32.26
CA PHE A 370 9.94 -3.48 -31.15
C PHE A 370 9.74 -2.32 -30.16
N ALA A 371 9.58 -1.09 -30.65
CA ALA A 371 9.34 0.09 -29.83
C ALA A 371 8.01 0.00 -29.05
N CYS A 372 6.93 -0.47 -29.70
CA CYS A 372 5.64 -0.72 -29.06
C CYS A 372 5.76 -1.78 -27.96
N ALA A 373 6.45 -2.89 -28.21
CA ALA A 373 6.67 -3.94 -27.21
C ALA A 373 7.50 -3.43 -26.01
N LEU A 374 8.57 -2.68 -26.25
CA LEU A 374 9.38 -2.09 -25.18
C LEU A 374 8.55 -1.12 -24.32
N LEU A 375 7.80 -0.23 -24.97
CA LEU A 375 6.95 0.74 -24.29
C LEU A 375 5.84 0.06 -23.48
N GLN A 376 5.20 -0.97 -24.06
CA GLN A 376 4.20 -1.80 -23.39
C GLN A 376 4.78 -2.40 -22.10
N THR A 377 5.99 -2.97 -22.15
CA THR A 377 6.64 -3.59 -20.98
C THR A 377 6.97 -2.56 -19.91
N LEU A 378 7.54 -1.40 -20.27
CA LEU A 378 7.87 -0.35 -19.29
C LEU A 378 6.63 0.19 -18.57
N ILE A 379 5.56 0.47 -19.32
CA ILE A 379 4.29 0.97 -18.77
C ILE A 379 3.64 -0.07 -17.85
N LEU A 380 3.66 -1.35 -18.24
CA LEU A 380 3.09 -2.43 -17.43
C LEU A 380 3.80 -2.57 -16.07
N HIS A 381 5.14 -2.52 -16.05
CA HIS A 381 5.88 -2.62 -14.79
C HIS A 381 5.68 -1.40 -13.91
N GLN A 382 5.57 -0.20 -14.50
CA GLN A 382 5.25 0.99 -13.74
C GLN A 382 3.85 0.93 -13.12
N HIS A 383 2.86 0.41 -13.86
CA HIS A 383 1.54 0.11 -13.31
C HIS A 383 1.61 -0.80 -12.08
N PHE A 384 2.34 -1.92 -12.19
CA PHE A 384 2.50 -2.85 -11.07
C PHE A 384 3.17 -2.19 -9.88
N GLN A 385 4.24 -1.40 -10.07
CA GLN A 385 4.92 -0.69 -8.98
C GLN A 385 3.97 0.23 -8.21
N TYR A 386 3.20 1.07 -8.91
CA TYR A 386 2.21 1.95 -8.25
C TYR A 386 1.17 1.15 -7.45
N CYS A 387 0.70 0.03 -7.99
CA CYS A 387 -0.31 -0.78 -7.30
C CYS A 387 0.27 -1.57 -6.12
N PHE A 388 1.49 -2.13 -6.22
CA PHE A 388 2.16 -2.81 -5.10
C PHE A 388 2.49 -1.85 -3.96
N VAL A 389 3.00 -0.65 -4.27
CA VAL A 389 3.26 0.39 -3.26
C VAL A 389 1.94 0.81 -2.59
N THR A 390 0.87 0.97 -3.35
CA THR A 390 -0.47 1.23 -2.78
C THR A 390 -0.92 0.11 -1.85
N GLY A 391 -0.77 -1.16 -2.26
CA GLY A 391 -1.12 -2.33 -1.45
C GLY A 391 -0.32 -2.41 -0.15
N MET A 392 0.98 -2.13 -0.21
CA MET A 392 1.85 -2.04 0.97
C MET A 392 1.41 -0.91 1.91
N ARG A 393 1.12 0.28 1.37
CA ARG A 393 0.62 1.42 2.16
C ARG A 393 -0.71 1.09 2.84
N LEU A 394 -1.64 0.46 2.12
CA LEU A 394 -2.92 -0.02 2.67
C LEU A 394 -2.70 -0.99 3.84
N ARG A 395 -1.83 -1.99 3.66
CA ARG A 395 -1.50 -2.96 4.72
C ARG A 395 -0.95 -2.27 5.97
N THR A 396 0.04 -1.39 5.82
CA THR A 396 0.62 -0.63 6.94
C THR A 396 -0.42 0.24 7.64
N ALA A 397 -1.29 0.90 6.89
CA ALA A 397 -2.35 1.75 7.43
C ALA A 397 -3.37 0.95 8.25
N ILE A 398 -3.81 -0.18 7.70
CA ILE A 398 -4.80 -1.08 8.34
C ILE A 398 -4.22 -1.67 9.62
N ILE A 399 -2.99 -2.21 9.59
CA ILE A 399 -2.33 -2.75 10.78
C ILE A 399 -2.18 -1.67 11.85
N GLY A 400 -1.71 -0.48 11.47
CA GLY A 400 -1.56 0.64 12.41
C GLY A 400 -2.88 1.11 13.02
N ALA A 401 -3.98 1.11 12.24
CA ALA A 401 -5.31 1.45 12.73
C ALA A 401 -5.85 0.38 13.69
N ILE A 402 -5.71 -0.91 13.36
CA ILE A 402 -6.14 -2.01 14.24
C ILE A 402 -5.33 -2.00 15.54
N TYR A 403 -4.01 -1.80 15.47
CA TYR A 403 -3.15 -1.75 16.65
C TYR A 403 -3.50 -0.60 17.60
N ARG A 404 -3.68 0.62 17.07
CA ARG A 404 -4.09 1.76 17.88
C ARG A 404 -5.49 1.55 18.47
N LYS A 405 -6.40 0.95 17.71
CA LYS A 405 -7.74 0.63 18.20
C LYS A 405 -7.71 -0.41 19.32
N SER A 406 -6.89 -1.47 19.20
CA SER A 406 -6.80 -2.52 20.23
C SER A 406 -6.35 -2.03 21.60
N LEU A 407 -5.67 -0.87 21.66
CA LEU A 407 -5.24 -0.26 22.91
C LEU A 407 -6.36 0.51 23.64
N VAL A 408 -7.48 0.82 22.97
CA VAL A 408 -8.53 1.70 23.51
C VAL A 408 -9.92 1.04 23.49
N ILE A 409 -10.06 -0.18 22.97
CA ILE A 409 -11.35 -0.89 22.99
C ILE A 409 -11.79 -1.27 24.42
N THR A 410 -13.10 -1.26 24.66
CA THR A 410 -13.70 -1.67 25.94
C THR A 410 -13.52 -3.15 26.24
N ASN A 411 -13.60 -3.53 27.51
CA ASN A 411 -13.48 -4.93 27.93
C ASN A 411 -14.61 -5.82 27.39
N ALA A 412 -15.81 -5.28 27.24
CA ALA A 412 -16.92 -5.95 26.55
C ALA A 412 -16.55 -6.30 25.08
N ALA A 413 -15.97 -5.34 24.35
CA ALA A 413 -15.50 -5.55 22.98
C ALA A 413 -14.30 -6.51 22.90
N LYS A 414 -13.39 -6.50 23.89
CA LYS A 414 -12.28 -7.48 23.98
C LYS A 414 -12.79 -8.91 24.17
N ARG A 415 -13.91 -9.13 24.89
CA ARG A 415 -14.53 -10.45 25.01
C ARG A 415 -15.11 -10.93 23.67
N SER A 416 -15.72 -10.04 22.88
CA SER A 416 -16.26 -10.41 21.56
C SER A 416 -15.20 -10.58 20.49
N SER A 417 -14.12 -9.79 20.55
CA SER A 417 -13.00 -9.84 19.61
C SER A 417 -11.74 -10.36 20.29
N THR A 418 -11.61 -11.68 20.28
CA THR A 418 -10.48 -12.40 20.92
C THR A 418 -9.12 -11.97 20.34
N VAL A 419 -8.04 -12.17 21.12
CA VAL A 419 -6.67 -11.88 20.68
C VAL A 419 -6.34 -12.61 19.36
N GLY A 420 -6.78 -13.86 19.21
CA GLY A 420 -6.61 -14.61 17.97
C GLY A 420 -7.32 -13.97 16.76
N GLU A 421 -8.51 -13.38 16.96
CA GLU A 421 -9.20 -12.63 15.92
C GLU A 421 -8.41 -11.36 15.55
N ILE A 422 -7.90 -10.60 16.53
CA ILE A 422 -7.10 -9.40 16.28
C ILE A 422 -5.83 -9.73 15.48
N VAL A 423 -5.13 -10.80 15.84
CA VAL A 423 -3.94 -11.27 15.11
C VAL A 423 -4.30 -11.68 13.69
N ASN A 424 -5.44 -12.35 13.48
CA ASN A 424 -5.94 -12.69 12.15
C ASN A 424 -6.32 -11.43 11.33
N LEU A 425 -6.91 -10.41 11.95
CA LEU A 425 -7.21 -9.14 11.29
C LEU A 425 -5.92 -8.46 10.77
N MET A 426 -4.85 -8.48 11.56
CA MET A 426 -3.56 -7.88 11.19
C MET A 426 -2.76 -8.72 10.17
N SER A 427 -2.80 -10.04 10.26
CA SER A 427 -1.95 -10.93 9.46
C SER A 427 -2.62 -11.41 8.17
N VAL A 428 -3.89 -11.80 8.21
CA VAL A 428 -4.63 -12.37 7.08
C VAL A 428 -5.43 -11.28 6.38
N ASP A 429 -6.28 -10.57 7.11
CA ASP A 429 -7.23 -9.63 6.49
C ASP A 429 -6.53 -8.44 5.86
N ALA A 430 -5.54 -7.85 6.55
CA ALA A 430 -4.71 -6.79 5.97
C ALA A 430 -3.89 -7.26 4.75
N GLN A 431 -3.42 -8.51 4.75
CA GLN A 431 -2.67 -9.07 3.62
C GLN A 431 -3.55 -9.22 2.38
N ARG A 432 -4.84 -9.58 2.52
CA ARG A 432 -5.77 -9.68 1.39
C ARG A 432 -5.92 -8.37 0.61
N PHE A 433 -5.85 -7.22 1.27
CA PHE A 433 -5.86 -5.93 0.58
C PHE A 433 -4.58 -5.69 -0.22
N MET A 434 -3.42 -6.06 0.34
CA MET A 434 -2.14 -5.97 -0.35
C MET A 434 -2.14 -6.85 -1.61
N ASP A 435 -2.63 -8.08 -1.51
CA ASP A 435 -2.68 -9.03 -2.62
C ASP A 435 -3.70 -8.64 -3.71
N LEU A 436 -4.82 -8.01 -3.31
CA LEU A 436 -5.88 -7.60 -4.24
C LEU A 436 -5.50 -6.35 -5.05
N THR A 437 -4.77 -5.41 -4.45
CA THR A 437 -4.52 -4.08 -5.04
C THR A 437 -3.90 -4.12 -6.45
N PRO A 438 -2.87 -4.95 -6.73
CA PRO A 438 -2.28 -5.11 -8.07
C PRO A 438 -3.28 -5.54 -9.15
N PHE A 439 -4.27 -6.35 -8.79
CA PHE A 439 -5.20 -6.94 -9.75
C PHE A 439 -6.56 -6.24 -9.80
N LEU A 440 -6.81 -5.27 -8.93
CA LEU A 440 -8.09 -4.55 -8.86
C LEU A 440 -8.44 -3.86 -10.18
N ASN A 441 -7.43 -3.31 -10.88
CA ASN A 441 -7.62 -2.67 -12.18
C ASN A 441 -8.03 -3.66 -13.29
N MET A 442 -7.88 -4.97 -13.08
CA MET A 442 -8.36 -5.99 -14.00
C MET A 442 -9.89 -5.97 -14.14
N LEU A 443 -10.62 -5.48 -13.12
CA LEU A 443 -12.09 -5.46 -13.14
C LEU A 443 -12.67 -4.63 -14.29
N TRP A 444 -12.03 -3.51 -14.63
CA TRP A 444 -12.43 -2.66 -15.76
C TRP A 444 -11.57 -2.93 -17.02
N SER A 445 -10.31 -3.31 -16.84
CA SER A 445 -9.38 -3.59 -17.94
C SER A 445 -9.73 -4.87 -18.69
N ALA A 446 -10.13 -5.96 -18.01
CA ALA A 446 -10.50 -7.21 -18.69
C ALA A 446 -11.70 -7.03 -19.64
N PRO A 447 -12.84 -6.44 -19.23
CA PRO A 447 -13.94 -6.15 -20.17
C PRO A 447 -13.50 -5.31 -21.36
N LEU A 448 -12.69 -4.28 -21.13
CA LEU A 448 -12.15 -3.42 -22.20
C LEU A 448 -11.28 -4.22 -23.19
N GLN A 449 -10.39 -5.07 -22.69
CA GLN A 449 -9.56 -5.94 -23.53
C GLN A 449 -10.40 -6.96 -24.31
N ILE A 450 -11.40 -7.57 -23.69
CA ILE A 450 -12.30 -8.53 -24.35
C ILE A 450 -13.06 -7.83 -25.49
N ILE A 451 -13.64 -6.65 -25.22
CA ILE A 451 -14.39 -5.88 -26.22
C ILE A 451 -13.50 -5.47 -27.40
N LEU A 452 -12.31 -4.93 -27.14
CA LEU A 452 -11.38 -4.51 -28.21
C LEU A 452 -10.85 -5.71 -29.01
N ALA A 453 -10.54 -6.84 -28.36
CA ALA A 453 -10.10 -8.05 -29.04
C ALA A 453 -11.19 -8.61 -29.96
N LEU A 454 -12.43 -8.69 -29.48
CA LEU A 454 -13.56 -9.16 -30.28
C LEU A 454 -13.87 -8.20 -31.42
N TYR A 455 -13.75 -6.89 -31.21
CA TYR A 455 -13.91 -5.90 -32.27
C TYR A 455 -12.89 -6.09 -33.41
N PHE A 456 -11.60 -6.24 -33.10
CA PHE A 456 -10.57 -6.47 -34.12
C PHE A 456 -10.68 -7.85 -34.78
N LEU A 457 -11.07 -8.88 -34.04
CA LEU A 457 -11.35 -10.21 -34.60
C LEU A 457 -12.52 -10.16 -35.57
N TRP A 458 -13.61 -9.46 -35.20
CA TRP A 458 -14.77 -9.30 -36.06
C TRP A 458 -14.43 -8.58 -37.37
N GLN A 459 -13.56 -7.56 -37.32
CA GLN A 459 -13.09 -6.90 -38.54
C GLN A 459 -12.28 -7.83 -39.45
N ASN A 460 -11.57 -8.81 -38.90
CA ASN A 460 -10.67 -9.68 -39.66
C ASN A 460 -11.36 -10.95 -40.21
N LEU A 461 -12.24 -11.56 -39.41
CA LEU A 461 -12.89 -12.85 -39.70
C LEU A 461 -14.41 -12.76 -39.83
N GLY A 462 -15.01 -11.57 -39.64
CA GLY A 462 -16.44 -11.37 -39.77
C GLY A 462 -17.27 -12.17 -38.75
N PRO A 463 -18.48 -12.62 -39.14
CA PRO A 463 -19.39 -13.37 -38.25
C PRO A 463 -18.83 -14.70 -37.71
N SER A 464 -17.82 -15.29 -38.35
CA SER A 464 -17.23 -16.57 -37.94
C SER A 464 -16.65 -16.54 -36.52
N VAL A 465 -16.31 -15.34 -36.01
CA VAL A 465 -15.85 -15.13 -34.62
C VAL A 465 -16.86 -15.58 -33.58
N LEU A 466 -18.17 -15.57 -33.89
CA LEU A 466 -19.21 -16.02 -32.98
C LEU A 466 -19.05 -17.51 -32.61
N ALA A 467 -18.53 -18.33 -33.51
CA ALA A 467 -18.24 -19.74 -33.22
C ALA A 467 -17.13 -19.88 -32.15
N GLY A 468 -16.08 -19.07 -32.25
CA GLY A 468 -15.02 -19.01 -31.24
C GLY A 468 -15.52 -18.49 -29.89
N VAL A 469 -16.36 -17.45 -29.90
CA VAL A 469 -17.00 -16.91 -28.69
C VAL A 469 -17.92 -17.95 -28.04
N ALA A 470 -18.68 -18.72 -28.82
CA ALA A 470 -19.53 -19.78 -28.30
C ALA A 470 -18.71 -20.87 -27.57
N VAL A 471 -17.57 -21.28 -28.13
CA VAL A 471 -16.63 -22.20 -27.44
C VAL A 471 -16.13 -21.59 -26.13
N MET A 472 -15.75 -20.31 -26.14
CA MET A 472 -15.28 -19.63 -24.91
C MET A 472 -16.37 -19.57 -23.83
N ILE A 473 -17.61 -19.24 -24.21
CA ILE A 473 -18.74 -19.23 -23.28
C ILE A 473 -19.02 -20.62 -22.73
N LEU A 474 -18.91 -21.67 -23.55
CA LEU A 474 -19.12 -23.06 -23.14
C LEU A 474 -18.05 -23.57 -22.17
N LEU A 475 -16.82 -23.04 -22.25
CA LEU A 475 -15.75 -23.36 -21.30
C LEU A 475 -15.95 -22.72 -19.92
N ILE A 476 -16.72 -21.63 -19.79
CA ILE A 476 -17.00 -20.97 -18.50
C ILE A 476 -17.73 -21.91 -17.51
N PRO A 477 -18.88 -22.54 -17.83
CA PRO A 477 -19.59 -23.42 -16.91
C PRO A 477 -18.78 -24.68 -16.56
N LEU A 478 -18.00 -25.22 -17.51
CA LEU A 478 -17.08 -26.33 -17.25
C LEU A 478 -16.05 -25.95 -16.17
N ASN A 479 -15.40 -24.80 -16.33
CA ASN A 479 -14.44 -24.29 -15.36
C ASN A 479 -15.10 -23.95 -14.01
N ALA A 480 -16.33 -23.43 -14.00
CA ALA A 480 -17.08 -23.16 -12.78
C ALA A 480 -17.43 -24.44 -12.02
N ALA A 481 -17.89 -25.49 -12.71
CA ALA A 481 -18.19 -26.79 -12.11
C ALA A 481 -16.94 -27.44 -11.50
N ILE A 482 -15.81 -27.39 -12.21
CA ILE A 482 -14.51 -27.88 -11.70
C ILE A 482 -14.09 -27.08 -10.46
N ALA A 483 -14.24 -25.75 -10.47
CA ALA A 483 -13.90 -24.90 -9.34
C ALA A 483 -14.75 -25.21 -8.09
N VAL A 484 -16.05 -25.45 -8.25
CA VAL A 484 -16.95 -25.84 -7.15
C VAL A 484 -16.55 -27.18 -6.55
N LYS A 485 -16.27 -28.19 -7.38
CA LYS A 485 -15.82 -29.52 -6.92
C LYS A 485 -14.44 -29.44 -6.25
N THR A 486 -13.52 -28.67 -6.81
CA THR A 486 -12.20 -28.42 -6.23
C THR A 486 -12.33 -27.79 -4.84
N ARG A 487 -13.23 -26.80 -4.67
CA ARG A 487 -13.51 -26.19 -3.37
C ARG A 487 -14.07 -27.19 -2.37
N ALA A 488 -14.98 -28.08 -2.79
CA ALA A 488 -15.53 -29.12 -1.92
C ALA A 488 -14.43 -30.09 -1.42
N TYR A 489 -13.57 -30.59 -2.32
CA TYR A 489 -12.44 -31.43 -1.92
C TYR A 489 -11.40 -30.69 -1.09
N GLN A 490 -11.20 -29.39 -1.32
CA GLN A 490 -10.32 -28.58 -0.49
C GLN A 490 -10.82 -28.49 0.96
N VAL A 491 -12.15 -28.39 1.17
CA VAL A 491 -12.74 -28.41 2.52
C VAL A 491 -12.57 -29.78 3.18
N GLU A 492 -12.85 -30.87 2.46
CA GLU A 492 -12.66 -32.24 2.95
C GLU A 492 -11.18 -32.51 3.30
N GLN A 493 -10.25 -32.06 2.47
CA GLN A 493 -8.81 -32.17 2.72
C GLN A 493 -8.39 -31.42 3.99
N MET A 494 -8.93 -30.21 4.22
CA MET A 494 -8.59 -29.41 5.40
C MET A 494 -8.98 -30.13 6.70
N GLN A 495 -10.12 -30.84 6.73
CA GLN A 495 -10.53 -31.62 7.90
C GLN A 495 -9.50 -32.70 8.27
N TYR A 496 -9.06 -33.53 7.31
CA TYR A 496 -8.03 -34.54 7.56
C TYR A 496 -6.68 -33.93 7.96
N LYS A 497 -6.30 -32.81 7.32
CA LYS A 497 -5.07 -32.09 7.63
C LYS A 497 -5.10 -31.54 9.06
N ASP A 498 -6.22 -30.98 9.51
CA ASP A 498 -6.37 -30.41 10.85
C ASP A 498 -6.33 -31.51 11.91
N SER A 499 -7.02 -32.64 11.69
CA SER A 499 -6.91 -33.82 12.56
C SER A 499 -5.47 -34.33 12.65
N ARG A 500 -4.73 -34.37 11.54
CA ARG A 500 -3.32 -34.78 11.51
C ARG A 500 -2.43 -33.82 12.31
N ILE A 501 -2.59 -32.51 12.12
CA ILE A 501 -1.81 -31.49 12.84
C ILE A 501 -2.12 -31.53 14.33
N LYS A 502 -3.39 -31.69 14.71
CA LYS A 502 -3.80 -31.82 16.11
C LYS A 502 -3.13 -33.02 16.78
N LEU A 503 -3.22 -34.22 16.18
CA LEU A 503 -2.56 -35.42 16.70
C LEU A 503 -1.04 -35.26 16.77
N MET A 504 -0.44 -34.60 15.79
CA MET A 504 1.00 -34.33 15.79
C MET A 504 1.42 -33.44 16.97
N ASN A 505 0.63 -32.40 17.29
CA ASN A 505 0.89 -31.54 18.45
C ASN A 505 0.76 -32.31 19.77
N GLU A 506 -0.23 -33.20 19.90
CA GLU A 506 -0.38 -34.07 21.08
C GLU A 506 0.85 -35.00 21.26
N ILE A 507 1.37 -35.57 20.16
CA ILE A 507 2.58 -36.40 20.15
C ILE A 507 3.81 -35.59 20.57
N LEU A 508 4.00 -34.38 20.02
CA LEU A 508 5.17 -33.53 20.32
C LEU A 508 5.18 -33.05 21.77
N ASN A 509 4.02 -32.63 22.30
CA ASN A 509 3.87 -32.23 23.69
C ASN A 509 4.11 -33.41 24.66
N GLY A 510 3.75 -34.63 24.24
CA GLY A 510 3.89 -35.86 25.02
C GLY A 510 5.14 -36.69 24.71
N ILE A 511 6.12 -36.18 23.95
CA ILE A 511 7.15 -37.03 23.33
C ILE A 511 7.95 -37.88 24.33
N LYS A 512 8.24 -37.33 25.51
CA LYS A 512 8.96 -38.05 26.57
C LYS A 512 8.17 -39.26 27.07
N VAL A 513 6.87 -39.10 27.28
CA VAL A 513 5.97 -40.16 27.75
C VAL A 513 5.85 -41.25 26.69
N LEU A 514 5.65 -40.87 25.41
CA LEU A 514 5.54 -41.83 24.31
C LEU A 514 6.83 -42.66 24.13
N LYS A 515 8.00 -42.03 24.30
CA LYS A 515 9.32 -42.68 24.26
C LYS A 515 9.51 -43.67 25.42
N LEU A 516 9.13 -43.27 26.64
CA LEU A 516 9.21 -44.11 27.84
C LEU A 516 8.36 -45.40 27.71
N TYR A 517 7.18 -45.30 27.08
CA TYR A 517 6.29 -46.44 26.84
C TYR A 517 6.50 -47.14 25.48
N ALA A 518 7.47 -46.70 24.67
CA ALA A 518 7.74 -47.21 23.32
C ALA A 518 6.50 -47.22 22.38
N TRP A 519 5.55 -46.29 22.56
CA TRP A 519 4.31 -46.21 21.78
C TRP A 519 4.44 -45.54 20.41
N GLU A 520 5.66 -45.18 20.02
CA GLU A 520 5.95 -44.43 18.79
C GLU A 520 5.39 -45.10 17.53
N ASN A 521 5.55 -46.41 17.40
CA ASN A 521 5.08 -47.15 16.23
C ASN A 521 3.54 -47.14 16.12
N SER A 522 2.83 -47.27 17.24
CA SER A 522 1.36 -47.22 17.25
C SER A 522 0.85 -45.82 16.86
N PHE A 523 1.45 -44.76 17.40
CA PHE A 523 1.09 -43.39 17.02
C PHE A 523 1.48 -43.06 15.58
N LYS A 524 2.60 -43.59 15.07
CA LYS A 524 2.99 -43.48 13.66
C LYS A 524 1.92 -44.08 12.75
N GLU A 525 1.42 -45.28 13.04
CA GLU A 525 0.35 -45.91 12.25
C GLU A 525 -0.93 -45.09 12.24
N LYS A 526 -1.36 -44.53 13.39
CA LYS A 526 -2.50 -43.62 13.46
C LYS A 526 -2.33 -42.39 12.56
N VAL A 527 -1.15 -41.76 12.59
CA VAL A 527 -0.84 -40.60 11.73
C VAL A 527 -0.84 -41.01 10.26
N MET A 528 -0.26 -42.16 9.91
CA MET A 528 -0.22 -42.66 8.54
C MET A 528 -1.61 -42.98 7.98
N HIS A 529 -2.51 -43.52 8.81
CA HIS A 529 -3.90 -43.76 8.42
C HIS A 529 -4.63 -42.46 8.05
N ILE A 530 -4.51 -41.42 8.88
CA ILE A 530 -5.07 -40.09 8.57
C ILE A 530 -4.42 -39.52 7.30
N ARG A 531 -3.10 -39.66 7.16
CA ARG A 531 -2.36 -39.21 5.99
C ARG A 531 -2.82 -39.89 4.71
N GLN A 532 -3.14 -41.18 4.74
CA GLN A 532 -3.63 -41.91 3.57
C GLN A 532 -4.97 -41.36 3.09
N ASN A 533 -5.88 -41.05 4.03
CA ASN A 533 -7.16 -40.41 3.70
C ASN A 533 -6.96 -39.00 3.12
N GLU A 534 -6.06 -38.21 3.71
CA GLU A 534 -5.66 -36.90 3.18
C GLU A 534 -5.11 -37.01 1.73
N LEU A 535 -4.25 -38.00 1.47
CA LEU A 535 -3.66 -38.25 0.16
C LEU A 535 -4.68 -38.69 -0.89
N ASN A 536 -5.71 -39.46 -0.51
CA ASN A 536 -6.78 -39.87 -1.43
C ASN A 536 -7.58 -38.65 -1.95
N VAL A 537 -7.89 -37.69 -1.07
CA VAL A 537 -8.57 -36.45 -1.46
C VAL A 537 -7.65 -35.55 -2.30
N LEU A 538 -6.37 -35.45 -1.93
CA LEU A 538 -5.36 -34.76 -2.72
C LEU A 538 -5.23 -35.34 -4.14
N ARG A 539 -5.29 -36.67 -4.28
CA ARG A 539 -5.24 -37.33 -5.59
C ARG A 539 -6.46 -36.95 -6.45
N LYS A 540 -7.67 -36.97 -5.89
CA LYS A 540 -8.89 -36.49 -6.59
C LYS A 540 -8.75 -35.03 -7.03
N THR A 541 -8.21 -34.18 -6.16
CA THR A 541 -7.95 -32.76 -6.45
C THR A 541 -6.93 -32.60 -7.57
N ALA A 542 -5.85 -33.39 -7.57
CA ALA A 542 -4.84 -33.38 -8.62
C ALA A 542 -5.42 -33.80 -9.99
N TYR A 543 -6.29 -34.82 -10.05
CA TYR A 543 -6.97 -35.18 -11.28
C TYR A 543 -7.89 -34.07 -11.80
N LEU A 544 -8.69 -33.44 -10.93
CA LEU A 544 -9.50 -32.28 -11.33
C LEU A 544 -8.65 -31.10 -11.81
N SER A 545 -7.53 -30.83 -11.13
CA SER A 545 -6.60 -29.79 -11.53
C SER A 545 -5.97 -30.10 -12.89
N ALA A 546 -5.63 -31.35 -13.18
CA ALA A 546 -5.11 -31.76 -14.48
C ALA A 546 -6.13 -31.54 -15.59
N VAL A 547 -7.39 -31.94 -15.38
CA VAL A 547 -8.50 -31.69 -16.33
C VAL A 547 -8.67 -30.19 -16.57
N SER A 548 -8.63 -29.36 -15.52
CA SER A 548 -8.70 -27.91 -15.64
C SER A 548 -7.53 -27.35 -16.46
N THR A 549 -6.30 -27.78 -16.18
CA THR A 549 -5.10 -27.36 -16.91
C THR A 549 -5.16 -27.76 -18.39
N VAL A 550 -5.65 -28.96 -18.71
CA VAL A 550 -5.82 -29.42 -20.09
C VAL A 550 -6.86 -28.59 -20.82
N ALA A 551 -8.06 -28.43 -20.24
CA ALA A 551 -9.11 -27.58 -20.80
C ALA A 551 -8.61 -26.14 -21.03
N TRP A 552 -7.71 -25.67 -20.17
CA TRP A 552 -7.14 -24.34 -20.25
C TRP A 552 -6.08 -24.16 -21.35
N ILE A 553 -5.14 -25.10 -21.45
CA ILE A 553 -4.07 -25.06 -22.46
C ILE A 553 -4.65 -25.28 -23.86
N SER A 554 -5.69 -26.12 -24.00
CA SER A 554 -6.32 -26.41 -25.28
C SER A 554 -7.36 -25.36 -25.73
N ALA A 555 -7.86 -24.50 -24.83
CA ALA A 555 -8.88 -23.52 -25.16
C ALA A 555 -8.53 -22.61 -26.36
N PRO A 556 -7.34 -22.00 -26.47
CA PRO A 556 -6.99 -21.14 -27.61
C PRO A 556 -6.94 -21.92 -28.92
N PHE A 557 -6.44 -23.16 -28.87
CA PHE A 557 -6.42 -24.04 -30.04
C PHE A 557 -7.84 -24.40 -30.48
N MET A 558 -8.72 -24.78 -29.56
CA MET A 558 -10.11 -25.09 -29.86
C MET A 558 -10.85 -23.89 -30.44
N VAL A 559 -10.66 -22.70 -29.87
CA VAL A 559 -11.26 -21.45 -30.37
C VAL A 559 -10.75 -21.09 -31.76
N ALA A 560 -9.44 -21.19 -32.01
CA ALA A 560 -8.88 -20.94 -33.32
C ALA A 560 -9.38 -21.97 -34.35
N LEU A 561 -9.39 -23.25 -34.00
CA LEU A 561 -9.85 -24.34 -34.86
C LEU A 561 -11.31 -24.15 -35.27
N THR A 562 -12.22 -23.89 -34.32
CA THR A 562 -13.64 -23.70 -34.65
C THR A 562 -13.87 -22.43 -35.45
N THR A 563 -13.17 -21.34 -35.13
CA THR A 563 -13.33 -20.07 -35.86
C THR A 563 -12.83 -20.20 -37.29
N PHE A 564 -11.66 -20.80 -37.52
CA PHE A 564 -11.12 -20.98 -38.87
C PHE A 564 -11.90 -22.02 -39.67
N ALA A 565 -12.35 -23.11 -39.05
CA ALA A 565 -13.21 -24.10 -39.71
C ALA A 565 -14.50 -23.44 -40.22
N VAL A 566 -15.22 -22.70 -39.35
CA VAL A 566 -16.44 -21.99 -39.74
C VAL A 566 -16.16 -20.92 -40.80
N PHE A 567 -15.03 -20.22 -40.71
CA PHE A 567 -14.65 -19.21 -41.71
C PHE A 567 -14.51 -19.80 -43.12
N VAL A 568 -13.86 -20.95 -43.25
CA VAL A 568 -13.64 -21.63 -44.54
C VAL A 568 -14.90 -22.36 -45.03
N THR A 569 -15.73 -22.92 -44.14
CA THR A 569 -16.90 -23.72 -44.56
C THR A 569 -18.16 -22.90 -44.89
N VAL A 570 -18.27 -21.65 -44.39
CA VAL A 570 -19.51 -20.85 -44.55
C VAL A 570 -19.60 -20.18 -45.92
N ASP A 571 -18.48 -19.77 -46.51
CA ASP A 571 -18.46 -19.10 -47.82
C ASP A 571 -17.18 -19.50 -48.56
N ASP A 572 -17.32 -20.01 -49.79
CA ASP A 572 -16.19 -20.41 -50.63
C ASP A 572 -15.29 -19.21 -51.01
N ASN A 573 -15.79 -17.97 -50.88
CA ASN A 573 -15.02 -16.75 -51.10
C ASN A 573 -14.09 -16.38 -49.92
N ASN A 574 -14.27 -17.01 -48.75
CA ASN A 574 -13.48 -16.71 -47.55
C ASN A 574 -12.12 -17.42 -47.58
N ILE A 575 -11.12 -16.77 -48.19
CA ILE A 575 -9.76 -17.28 -48.21
C ILE A 575 -9.05 -16.95 -46.88
N LEU A 576 -8.56 -18.01 -46.22
CA LEU A 576 -7.76 -17.92 -44.99
C LEU A 576 -6.28 -17.66 -45.33
N ASP A 577 -5.93 -16.39 -45.42
CA ASP A 577 -4.54 -15.97 -45.63
C ASP A 577 -3.70 -15.99 -44.34
N ALA A 578 -2.37 -16.03 -44.50
CA ALA A 578 -1.41 -15.89 -43.41
C ALA A 578 -1.68 -14.67 -42.51
N GLU A 579 -2.03 -13.53 -43.11
CA GLU A 579 -2.41 -12.31 -42.40
C GLU A 579 -3.61 -12.53 -41.47
N LYS A 580 -4.71 -13.08 -42.00
CA LYS A 580 -5.92 -13.36 -41.22
C LYS A 580 -5.64 -14.37 -40.10
N ALA A 581 -4.86 -15.41 -40.40
CA ALA A 581 -4.52 -16.46 -39.43
C ALA A 581 -3.64 -15.96 -38.28
N PHE A 582 -2.48 -15.35 -38.56
CA PHE A 582 -1.52 -14.95 -37.52
C PHE A 582 -2.01 -13.78 -36.65
N VAL A 583 -2.71 -12.81 -37.24
CA VAL A 583 -3.30 -11.70 -36.49
C VAL A 583 -4.39 -12.22 -35.55
N SER A 584 -5.24 -13.13 -36.03
CA SER A 584 -6.30 -13.71 -35.19
C SER A 584 -5.73 -14.59 -34.08
N LEU A 585 -4.69 -15.40 -34.35
CA LEU A 585 -3.98 -16.16 -33.31
C LEU A 585 -3.37 -15.25 -32.24
N SER A 586 -2.80 -14.12 -32.64
CA SER A 586 -2.25 -13.13 -31.70
C SER A 586 -3.34 -12.52 -30.82
N LEU A 587 -4.49 -12.17 -31.40
CA LEU A 587 -5.65 -11.63 -30.68
C LEU A 587 -6.27 -12.67 -29.71
N PHE A 588 -6.36 -13.94 -30.11
CA PHE A 588 -6.80 -15.03 -29.22
C PHE A 588 -5.84 -15.23 -28.03
N ASN A 589 -4.53 -15.14 -28.27
CA ASN A 589 -3.53 -15.24 -27.20
C ASN A 589 -3.62 -14.08 -26.20
N ILE A 590 -3.91 -12.86 -26.67
CA ILE A 590 -4.17 -11.71 -25.79
C ILE A 590 -5.42 -11.94 -24.94
N LEU A 591 -6.49 -12.48 -25.53
CA LEU A 591 -7.76 -12.74 -24.85
C LEU A 591 -7.65 -13.79 -23.74
N ARG A 592 -6.66 -14.70 -23.82
CA ARG A 592 -6.41 -15.72 -22.81
C ARG A 592 -6.23 -15.10 -21.42
N PHE A 593 -5.28 -14.19 -21.25
CA PHE A 593 -4.93 -13.64 -19.93
C PHE A 593 -6.12 -13.07 -19.13
N PRO A 594 -6.92 -12.12 -19.66
CA PRO A 594 -8.04 -11.53 -18.92
C PRO A 594 -9.12 -12.55 -18.55
N LEU A 595 -9.42 -13.53 -19.42
CA LEU A 595 -10.42 -14.57 -19.14
C LEU A 595 -10.08 -15.44 -17.92
N ASN A 596 -8.79 -15.62 -17.63
CA ASN A 596 -8.35 -16.51 -16.55
C ASN A 596 -8.16 -15.78 -15.23
N LEU A 597 -7.70 -14.54 -15.31
CA LEU A 597 -7.45 -13.75 -14.13
C LEU A 597 -8.75 -13.18 -13.57
N LEU A 598 -9.73 -12.84 -14.42
CA LEU A 598 -10.98 -12.20 -14.00
C LEU A 598 -11.76 -13.02 -12.93
N PRO A 599 -11.98 -14.34 -13.06
CA PRO A 599 -12.63 -15.13 -12.01
C PRO A 599 -11.86 -15.13 -10.68
N GLN A 600 -10.52 -15.17 -10.74
CA GLN A 600 -9.67 -15.15 -9.54
C GLN A 600 -9.76 -13.80 -8.81
N VAL A 601 -9.81 -12.70 -9.57
CA VAL A 601 -9.99 -11.36 -9.02
C VAL A 601 -11.36 -11.19 -8.38
N ILE A 602 -12.43 -11.68 -9.01
CA ILE A 602 -13.79 -11.66 -8.43
C ILE A 602 -13.82 -12.41 -7.10
N SER A 603 -13.23 -13.61 -7.04
CA SER A 603 -13.12 -14.37 -5.79
C SER A 603 -12.34 -13.61 -4.72
N SER A 604 -11.23 -12.98 -5.10
CA SER A 604 -10.41 -12.17 -4.19
C SER A 604 -11.14 -10.93 -3.66
N ILE A 605 -11.97 -10.29 -4.50
CA ILE A 605 -12.83 -9.17 -4.09
C ILE A 605 -13.86 -9.62 -3.05
N VAL A 606 -14.50 -10.79 -3.25
CA VAL A 606 -15.46 -11.33 -2.28
C VAL A 606 -14.77 -11.58 -0.93
N GLN A 607 -13.58 -12.16 -0.93
CA GLN A 607 -12.80 -12.39 0.30
C GLN A 607 -12.37 -11.07 0.97
N ALA A 608 -11.93 -10.09 0.18
CA ALA A 608 -11.59 -8.76 0.69
C ALA A 608 -12.81 -8.02 1.25
N SER A 609 -13.99 -8.21 0.67
CA SER A 609 -15.25 -7.65 1.17
C SER A 609 -15.64 -8.20 2.54
N VAL A 610 -15.45 -9.51 2.77
CA VAL A 610 -15.64 -10.11 4.10
C VAL A 610 -14.63 -9.55 5.10
N SER A 611 -13.37 -9.44 4.70
CA SER A 611 -12.29 -8.86 5.52
C SER A 611 -12.55 -7.39 5.87
N LEU A 612 -13.03 -6.61 4.90
CA LEU A 612 -13.46 -5.22 5.08
C LEU A 612 -14.55 -5.11 6.14
N LYS A 613 -15.58 -5.96 6.08
CA LYS A 613 -16.68 -5.97 7.06
C LYS A 613 -16.17 -6.28 8.46
N ARG A 614 -15.27 -7.26 8.62
CA ARG A 614 -14.67 -7.61 9.91
C ARG A 614 -13.83 -6.47 10.49
N ILE A 615 -12.96 -5.86 9.69
CA ILE A 615 -12.16 -4.70 10.11
C ILE A 615 -13.06 -3.52 10.47
N GLN A 616 -14.08 -3.21 9.65
CA GLN A 616 -15.01 -2.12 9.92
C GLN A 616 -15.77 -2.36 11.23
N LYS A 617 -16.26 -3.58 11.47
CA LYS A 617 -16.89 -3.96 12.75
C LYS A 617 -15.92 -3.75 13.90
N PHE A 618 -14.67 -4.22 13.77
CA PHE A 618 -13.63 -4.06 14.79
C PHE A 618 -13.35 -2.59 15.13
N LEU A 619 -13.15 -1.75 14.11
CA LEU A 619 -12.87 -0.31 14.26
C LEU A 619 -14.06 0.53 14.76
N SER A 620 -15.26 -0.06 14.73
CA SER A 620 -16.50 0.57 15.17
C SER A 620 -16.94 0.15 16.57
N HIS A 621 -16.21 -0.74 17.25
CA HIS A 621 -16.47 -1.01 18.67
C HIS A 621 -16.31 0.25 19.52
N ASP A 622 -16.94 0.25 20.68
CA ASP A 622 -16.84 1.32 21.65
C ASP A 622 -15.41 1.45 22.20
N GLU A 623 -15.05 2.68 22.56
CA GLU A 623 -13.76 3.06 23.12
C GLU A 623 -13.95 3.33 24.62
N LEU A 624 -12.94 3.00 25.42
CA LEU A 624 -12.87 3.44 26.81
C LEU A 624 -12.76 4.97 26.83
N ASP A 625 -13.54 5.61 27.69
CA ASP A 625 -13.48 7.05 27.86
C ASP A 625 -12.28 7.41 28.74
N PRO A 626 -11.25 8.10 28.21
CA PRO A 626 -10.08 8.49 28.99
C PRO A 626 -10.42 9.44 30.15
N ASP A 627 -11.56 10.16 30.08
CA ASP A 627 -11.99 11.10 31.11
C ASP A 627 -12.79 10.42 32.24
N THR A 628 -12.88 9.08 32.23
CA THR A 628 -13.58 8.30 33.27
C THR A 628 -12.97 8.53 34.66
N VAL A 629 -11.64 8.59 34.73
CA VAL A 629 -10.86 8.79 35.96
C VAL A 629 -10.17 10.15 35.85
N ASP A 630 -10.50 11.06 36.76
CA ASP A 630 -9.81 12.35 36.81
C ASP A 630 -8.40 12.13 37.39
N ARG A 631 -7.41 12.50 36.59
CA ARG A 631 -5.99 12.49 36.98
C ARG A 631 -5.43 13.91 37.15
N LYS A 632 -6.28 14.93 37.04
CA LYS A 632 -5.87 16.31 37.27
C LYS A 632 -5.52 16.47 38.75
N ASN A 633 -4.42 17.17 39.01
CA ASN A 633 -3.97 17.51 40.35
C ASN A 633 -4.93 18.51 41.00
N ILE A 634 -6.09 18.05 41.42
CA ILE A 634 -6.98 18.80 42.31
C ILE A 634 -6.33 18.75 43.70
N ALA A 635 -6.27 19.90 44.38
CA ALA A 635 -5.70 20.04 45.71
C ALA A 635 -6.56 19.31 46.76
N SER A 636 -6.46 17.98 46.81
CA SER A 636 -7.01 17.14 47.87
C SER A 636 -5.88 16.44 48.62
N ASP A 637 -6.08 16.25 49.93
CA ASP A 637 -5.17 15.52 50.84
C ASP A 637 -5.23 13.98 50.62
N HIS A 638 -6.04 13.53 49.65
CA HIS A 638 -6.27 12.12 49.36
C HIS A 638 -5.57 11.71 48.07
N ALA A 639 -4.91 10.55 48.09
CA ALA A 639 -4.29 9.95 46.91
C ALA A 639 -5.34 9.34 45.95
N VAL A 640 -6.39 8.74 46.52
CA VAL A 640 -7.51 8.14 45.78
C VAL A 640 -8.82 8.56 46.43
N THR A 641 -9.75 9.05 45.60
CA THR A 641 -11.10 9.43 46.01
C THR A 641 -12.11 8.83 45.05
N VAL A 642 -13.07 8.07 45.58
CA VAL A 642 -14.22 7.53 44.86
C VAL A 642 -15.48 7.99 45.58
N VAL A 643 -16.38 8.70 44.90
CA VAL A 643 -17.63 9.21 45.46
C VAL A 643 -18.80 8.67 44.64
N ASN A 644 -19.73 8.00 45.31
CA ASN A 644 -20.94 7.39 44.74
C ASN A 644 -20.66 6.56 43.47
N GLY A 645 -19.54 5.83 43.47
CA GLY A 645 -19.06 5.11 42.30
C GLY A 645 -19.95 3.92 41.95
N LYS A 646 -20.43 3.88 40.70
CA LYS A 646 -21.20 2.77 40.13
C LYS A 646 -20.56 2.34 38.81
N PHE A 647 -20.08 1.09 38.77
CA PHE A 647 -19.26 0.61 37.66
C PHE A 647 -19.80 -0.68 37.05
N THR A 648 -19.69 -0.79 35.73
CA THR A 648 -20.07 -1.99 34.98
C THR A 648 -18.95 -2.43 34.03
N TRP A 649 -18.92 -3.71 33.69
CA TRP A 649 -18.01 -4.25 32.67
C TRP A 649 -18.52 -4.01 31.24
N ALA A 650 -19.83 -3.82 31.09
CA ALA A 650 -20.49 -3.50 29.82
C ALA A 650 -21.78 -2.72 30.08
N LYS A 651 -22.11 -1.72 29.25
CA LYS A 651 -23.38 -0.96 29.34
C LYS A 651 -24.65 -1.82 29.35
N SER A 652 -24.59 -3.01 28.74
CA SER A 652 -25.70 -3.97 28.70
C SER A 652 -25.79 -4.87 29.92
N GLU A 653 -24.74 -4.94 30.75
CA GLU A 653 -24.68 -5.78 31.95
C GLU A 653 -25.05 -4.95 33.19
N PRO A 654 -25.66 -5.57 34.22
CA PRO A 654 -25.89 -4.91 35.49
C PRO A 654 -24.56 -4.44 36.11
N ALA A 655 -24.59 -3.34 36.86
CA ALA A 655 -23.40 -2.83 37.50
C ALA A 655 -22.82 -3.88 38.46
N ALA A 656 -21.50 -4.07 38.41
CA ALA A 656 -20.79 -5.03 39.25
C ALA A 656 -20.41 -4.42 40.61
N LEU A 657 -20.26 -3.09 40.64
CA LEU A 657 -19.95 -2.32 41.84
C LEU A 657 -21.02 -1.24 42.02
N HIS A 658 -21.56 -1.13 43.23
CA HIS A 658 -22.62 -0.20 43.57
C HIS A 658 -22.23 0.63 44.79
N ASN A 659 -22.51 1.94 44.73
CA ASN A 659 -22.40 2.86 45.86
C ASN A 659 -21.02 2.81 46.57
N ILE A 660 -19.94 2.76 45.79
CA ILE A 660 -18.58 2.74 46.33
C ILE A 660 -18.19 4.15 46.76
N ASN A 661 -17.85 4.30 48.04
CA ASN A 661 -17.33 5.55 48.62
C ASN A 661 -16.02 5.23 49.34
N LEU A 662 -14.90 5.75 48.83
CA LEU A 662 -13.56 5.46 49.33
C LEU A 662 -12.69 6.73 49.28
N MET A 663 -12.00 7.03 50.38
CA MET A 663 -11.03 8.11 50.47
C MET A 663 -9.75 7.58 51.12
N VAL A 664 -8.63 7.68 50.40
CA VAL A 664 -7.34 7.12 50.84
C VAL A 664 -6.33 8.26 51.03
N PRO A 665 -5.85 8.53 52.26
CA PRO A 665 -4.81 9.51 52.51
C PRO A 665 -3.49 9.14 51.83
N GLN A 666 -2.69 10.14 51.49
CA GLN A 666 -1.33 9.92 50.98
C GLN A 666 -0.44 9.21 52.02
N GLY A 667 0.50 8.40 51.56
CA GLY A 667 1.43 7.65 52.42
C GLY A 667 0.78 6.52 53.25
N SER A 668 -0.48 6.16 52.97
CA SER A 668 -1.18 5.09 53.68
C SER A 668 -1.04 3.73 52.97
N LEU A 669 -1.08 2.64 53.77
CA LEU A 669 -1.19 1.26 53.28
C LEU A 669 -2.63 0.80 53.48
N LEU A 670 -3.38 0.65 52.38
CA LEU A 670 -4.75 0.16 52.39
C LEU A 670 -4.80 -1.32 52.02
N ALA A 671 -5.51 -2.13 52.82
CA ALA A 671 -5.81 -3.52 52.50
C ALA A 671 -7.30 -3.68 52.17
N VAL A 672 -7.61 -4.36 51.06
CA VAL A 672 -8.99 -4.69 50.66
C VAL A 672 -9.23 -6.19 50.88
N VAL A 673 -10.17 -6.52 51.76
CA VAL A 673 -10.51 -7.91 52.12
C VAL A 673 -11.97 -8.22 51.78
N GLY A 674 -12.26 -9.49 51.51
CA GLY A 674 -13.61 -9.95 51.21
C GLY A 674 -13.64 -11.34 50.58
N HIS A 675 -14.83 -11.92 50.46
CA HIS A 675 -15.04 -13.25 49.88
C HIS A 675 -14.58 -13.33 48.40
N VAL A 676 -14.32 -14.53 47.90
CA VAL A 676 -14.00 -14.75 46.47
C VAL A 676 -15.18 -14.26 45.61
N GLY A 677 -14.89 -13.52 44.54
CA GLY A 677 -15.93 -12.99 43.64
C GLY A 677 -16.67 -11.74 44.12
N CYS A 678 -16.32 -11.13 45.26
CA CYS A 678 -16.99 -9.93 45.77
C CYS A 678 -16.58 -8.60 45.07
N GLY A 679 -15.89 -8.65 43.94
CA GLY A 679 -15.54 -7.46 43.15
C GLY A 679 -14.22 -6.75 43.52
N LYS A 680 -13.30 -7.37 44.26
CA LYS A 680 -11.99 -6.77 44.64
C LYS A 680 -11.15 -6.34 43.43
N SER A 681 -10.91 -7.24 42.49
CA SER A 681 -10.18 -6.93 41.25
C SER A 681 -10.95 -5.96 40.35
N SER A 682 -12.29 -5.98 40.41
CA SER A 682 -13.14 -5.00 39.73
C SER A 682 -12.92 -3.59 40.29
N LEU A 683 -12.76 -3.44 41.61
CA LEU A 683 -12.48 -2.14 42.23
C LEU A 683 -11.15 -1.56 41.71
N LEU A 684 -10.10 -2.38 41.62
CA LEU A 684 -8.82 -1.96 41.06
C LEU A 684 -8.94 -1.61 39.56
N SER A 685 -9.72 -2.39 38.81
CA SER A 685 -9.98 -2.12 37.38
C SER A 685 -10.77 -0.83 37.16
N ALA A 686 -11.71 -0.50 38.05
CA ALA A 686 -12.43 0.77 38.04
C ALA A 686 -11.50 1.96 38.30
N MET A 687 -10.59 1.83 39.28
CA MET A 687 -9.56 2.85 39.55
C MET A 687 -8.62 3.06 38.37
N LEU A 688 -8.29 2.01 37.61
CA LEU A 688 -7.47 2.11 36.41
C LEU A 688 -8.19 2.76 35.21
N GLY A 689 -9.52 2.88 35.26
CA GLY A 689 -10.35 3.34 34.14
C GLY A 689 -10.65 2.26 33.11
N GLU A 690 -10.49 0.97 33.46
CA GLU A 690 -10.78 -0.17 32.59
C GLU A 690 -12.25 -0.62 32.66
N MET A 691 -13.02 -0.10 33.62
CA MET A 691 -14.47 -0.32 33.73
C MET A 691 -15.25 0.92 33.30
N GLU A 692 -16.48 0.73 32.83
CA GLU A 692 -17.36 1.84 32.46
C GLU A 692 -18.01 2.41 33.73
N LYS A 693 -17.87 3.72 33.91
CA LYS A 693 -18.50 4.49 34.98
C LYS A 693 -19.91 4.90 34.56
N LEU A 694 -20.91 4.47 35.32
CA LEU A 694 -22.31 4.86 35.11
C LEU A 694 -22.64 6.13 35.90
N GLU A 695 -22.24 6.16 37.17
CA GLU A 695 -22.49 7.25 38.12
C GLU A 695 -21.27 7.43 39.04
N GLY A 696 -21.13 8.64 39.59
CA GLY A 696 -20.07 8.99 40.53
C GLY A 696 -18.81 9.57 39.90
N GLU A 697 -17.82 9.82 40.76
CA GLU A 697 -16.54 10.43 40.41
C GLU A 697 -15.38 9.60 40.99
N ILE A 698 -14.30 9.46 40.21
CA ILE A 698 -13.02 8.87 40.64
C ILE A 698 -11.93 9.90 40.36
N CYS A 699 -11.13 10.19 41.38
CA CYS A 699 -9.91 10.99 41.28
C CYS A 699 -8.71 10.19 41.79
N ILE A 700 -7.62 10.16 41.01
CA ILE A 700 -6.34 9.54 41.41
C ILE A 700 -5.21 10.54 41.15
N ARG A 701 -4.41 10.80 42.18
CA ARG A 701 -3.28 11.73 42.10
C ARG A 701 -1.99 10.99 41.78
N GLY A 702 -1.30 11.42 40.73
CA GLY A 702 0.02 10.90 40.34
C GLY A 702 -0.02 9.69 39.39
N SER A 703 1.15 9.08 39.23
CA SER A 703 1.41 7.89 38.44
C SER A 703 0.97 6.62 39.17
N VAL A 704 0.51 5.61 38.42
CA VAL A 704 -0.04 4.36 38.97
C VAL A 704 0.79 3.17 38.48
N ALA A 705 1.28 2.35 39.41
CA ALA A 705 1.83 1.03 39.14
C ALA A 705 0.80 -0.05 39.47
N TYR A 706 0.57 -0.97 38.52
CA TYR A 706 -0.39 -2.06 38.67
C TYR A 706 0.30 -3.41 38.55
N VAL A 707 0.04 -4.29 39.54
CA VAL A 707 0.45 -5.70 39.51
C VAL A 707 -0.81 -6.55 39.41
N PRO A 708 -1.09 -7.18 38.25
CA PRO A 708 -2.27 -8.01 38.08
C PRO A 708 -2.14 -9.35 38.82
N GLN A 709 -3.29 -9.95 39.16
CA GLN A 709 -3.36 -11.29 39.75
C GLN A 709 -2.66 -12.34 38.88
N GLN A 710 -2.86 -12.28 37.56
CA GLN A 710 -2.12 -13.09 36.60
C GLN A 710 -0.96 -12.27 36.02
N ALA A 711 0.25 -12.58 36.48
CA ALA A 711 1.46 -11.89 36.05
C ALA A 711 1.69 -11.99 34.52
N TRP A 712 1.92 -10.85 33.88
CA TRP A 712 2.21 -10.74 32.45
C TRP A 712 3.70 -10.41 32.22
N ILE A 713 4.35 -11.20 31.36
CA ILE A 713 5.77 -11.11 31.05
C ILE A 713 5.93 -10.93 29.54
N GLN A 714 6.79 -10.00 29.13
CA GLN A 714 7.11 -9.73 27.73
C GLN A 714 8.16 -10.73 27.24
N ASN A 715 8.08 -11.12 25.96
CA ASN A 715 9.11 -11.93 25.29
C ASN A 715 10.38 -11.08 25.09
N ALA A 716 11.25 -11.02 26.10
CA ALA A 716 12.47 -10.21 26.16
C ALA A 716 13.39 -10.78 27.27
N THR A 717 14.54 -10.14 27.53
CA THR A 717 15.39 -10.53 28.67
C THR A 717 14.68 -10.28 30.00
N LEU A 718 15.07 -10.98 31.07
CA LEU A 718 14.54 -10.74 32.41
C LEU A 718 14.83 -9.31 32.87
N ARG A 719 16.02 -8.78 32.54
CA ARG A 719 16.39 -7.38 32.78
C ARG A 719 15.41 -6.42 32.09
N ASP A 720 15.15 -6.58 30.80
CA ASP A 720 14.24 -5.70 30.06
C ASP A 720 12.81 -5.76 30.60
N ASN A 721 12.39 -6.94 31.08
CA ASN A 721 11.09 -7.11 31.72
C ASN A 721 10.94 -6.31 33.01
N ILE A 722 12.01 -6.14 33.79
CA ILE A 722 12.00 -5.35 35.04
C ILE A 722 12.17 -3.87 34.74
N LEU A 723 13.10 -3.50 33.83
CA LEU A 723 13.33 -2.10 33.44
C LEU A 723 12.11 -1.49 32.74
N PHE A 724 11.44 -2.27 31.89
CA PHE A 724 10.20 -1.88 31.21
C PHE A 724 10.27 -0.52 30.49
N GLY A 725 11.40 -0.24 29.85
CA GLY A 725 11.66 1.01 29.12
C GLY A 725 12.35 2.10 29.94
N ASN A 726 12.49 1.94 31.26
CA ASN A 726 13.25 2.86 32.10
C ASN A 726 14.77 2.64 31.96
N PRO A 727 15.59 3.68 32.18
CA PRO A 727 17.05 3.55 32.13
C PRO A 727 17.57 2.57 33.19
N TYR A 728 18.64 1.85 32.87
CA TYR A 728 19.28 0.92 33.79
C TYR A 728 20.09 1.69 34.85
N ASN A 729 19.72 1.51 36.12
CA ASN A 729 20.49 1.97 37.28
C ASN A 729 20.86 0.74 38.11
N GLU A 730 22.15 0.42 38.15
CA GLU A 730 22.67 -0.79 38.79
C GLU A 730 22.30 -0.90 40.28
N GLN A 731 22.45 0.20 41.04
CA GLN A 731 22.15 0.20 42.48
C GLN A 731 20.68 -0.04 42.75
N LYS A 732 19.81 0.68 42.04
CA LYS A 732 18.36 0.54 42.14
C LYS A 732 17.91 -0.85 41.71
N TYR A 733 18.44 -1.34 40.59
CA TYR A 733 18.10 -2.65 40.03
C TYR A 733 18.46 -3.77 41.00
N ARG A 734 19.66 -3.73 41.57
CA ARG A 734 20.13 -4.73 42.55
C ARG A 734 19.30 -4.71 43.83
N CYS A 735 18.97 -3.51 44.34
CA CYS A 735 18.09 -3.33 45.49
C CYS A 735 16.69 -3.92 45.24
N VAL A 736 16.10 -3.67 44.08
CA VAL A 736 14.80 -4.24 43.68
C VAL A 736 14.86 -5.78 43.62
N LEU A 737 15.93 -6.35 43.06
CA LEU A 737 16.10 -7.81 42.99
C LEU A 737 16.21 -8.45 44.38
N GLU A 738 16.93 -7.82 45.31
CA GLU A 738 17.06 -8.30 46.70
C GLU A 738 15.73 -8.16 47.45
N ASN A 739 15.05 -7.03 47.32
CA ASN A 739 13.76 -6.78 47.97
C ASN A 739 12.66 -7.74 47.48
N CYS A 740 12.68 -8.12 46.20
CA CYS A 740 11.74 -9.09 45.62
C CYS A 740 12.21 -10.56 45.73
N ALA A 741 13.33 -10.83 46.42
CA ALA A 741 13.92 -12.16 46.57
C ALA A 741 14.17 -12.90 45.24
N LEU A 742 14.62 -12.19 44.19
CA LEU A 742 14.89 -12.75 42.86
C LEU A 742 16.35 -13.21 42.66
N MET A 743 17.27 -12.87 43.58
CA MET A 743 18.68 -13.27 43.48
C MET A 743 18.89 -14.79 43.32
N PRO A 744 18.22 -15.68 44.10
CA PRO A 744 18.38 -17.12 43.91
C PRO A 744 17.85 -17.62 42.57
N ASP A 745 16.79 -16.99 42.04
CA ASP A 745 16.23 -17.37 40.74
C ASP A 745 17.20 -17.02 39.60
N LEU A 746 17.94 -15.92 39.73
CA LEU A 746 18.95 -15.49 38.75
C LEU A 746 20.13 -16.45 38.68
N GLU A 747 20.57 -17.02 39.80
CA GLU A 747 21.70 -17.97 39.83
C GLU A 747 21.39 -19.28 39.10
N VAL A 748 20.11 -19.68 39.06
CA VAL A 748 19.66 -20.90 38.37
C VAL A 748 19.51 -20.69 36.87
N LEU A 749 19.33 -19.44 36.42
CA LEU A 749 19.15 -19.14 35.00
C LEU A 749 20.51 -19.15 34.27
N PRO A 750 20.62 -19.82 33.11
CA PRO A 750 21.90 -20.01 32.41
C PRO A 750 22.57 -18.71 31.95
N GLY A 751 21.79 -17.64 31.74
CA GLY A 751 22.28 -16.30 31.39
C GLY A 751 22.02 -15.26 32.48
N GLY A 752 21.68 -15.66 33.70
CA GLY A 752 21.28 -14.75 34.77
C GLY A 752 20.14 -13.82 34.33
N ASP A 753 20.33 -12.51 34.46
CA ASP A 753 19.34 -11.48 34.10
C ASP A 753 19.23 -11.21 32.60
N GLN A 754 20.22 -11.65 31.80
CA GLN A 754 20.20 -11.58 30.33
C GLN A 754 19.46 -12.76 29.68
N THR A 755 18.95 -13.69 30.49
CA THR A 755 18.18 -14.82 29.99
C THR A 755 16.91 -14.34 29.29
N GLU A 756 16.68 -14.83 28.07
CA GLU A 756 15.43 -14.59 27.35
C GLU A 756 14.27 -15.33 28.01
N ILE A 757 13.24 -14.59 28.42
CA ILE A 757 12.03 -15.11 29.05
C ILE A 757 10.87 -15.00 28.06
N GLY A 758 10.02 -16.02 28.00
CA GLY A 758 8.79 -16.01 27.20
C GLY A 758 8.61 -17.24 26.30
N GLU A 759 7.71 -17.16 25.31
CA GLU A 759 7.31 -18.31 24.47
C GLU A 759 8.46 -18.96 23.69
N LYS A 760 9.53 -18.20 23.40
CA LYS A 760 10.74 -18.67 22.70
C LYS A 760 11.94 -18.88 23.63
N GLY A 761 11.80 -18.52 24.91
CA GLY A 761 12.86 -18.55 25.91
C GLY A 761 12.58 -19.55 27.04
N ILE A 762 13.14 -19.30 28.22
CA ILE A 762 12.88 -20.11 29.41
C ILE A 762 11.54 -19.69 30.02
N ASN A 763 10.71 -20.67 30.35
CA ASN A 763 9.46 -20.44 31.07
C ASN A 763 9.71 -20.34 32.57
N LEU A 764 9.18 -19.28 33.18
CA LEU A 764 9.22 -19.05 34.63
C LEU A 764 8.05 -19.74 35.34
N SER A 765 8.27 -20.14 36.59
CA SER A 765 7.20 -20.64 37.46
C SER A 765 6.16 -19.55 37.79
N GLY A 766 5.00 -19.92 38.32
CA GLY A 766 3.96 -18.95 38.74
C GLY A 766 4.50 -17.88 39.70
N GLY A 767 5.13 -18.32 40.80
CA GLY A 767 5.71 -17.41 41.80
C GLY A 767 6.89 -16.58 41.28
N GLN A 768 7.70 -17.11 40.35
CA GLN A 768 8.75 -16.33 39.69
C GLN A 768 8.16 -15.20 38.83
N ARG A 769 7.15 -15.51 38.01
CA ARG A 769 6.47 -14.49 37.18
C ARG A 769 5.87 -13.38 38.03
N GLN A 770 5.28 -13.73 39.16
CA GLN A 770 4.65 -12.74 40.04
C GLN A 770 5.69 -11.83 40.72
N ARG A 771 6.82 -12.39 41.18
CA ARG A 771 7.95 -11.61 41.70
C ARG A 771 8.57 -10.69 40.65
N VAL A 772 8.71 -11.13 39.40
CA VAL A 772 9.19 -10.27 38.30
C VAL A 772 8.18 -9.15 38.02
N SER A 773 6.88 -9.42 38.03
CA SER A 773 5.85 -8.39 37.87
C SER A 773 5.86 -7.37 39.01
N LEU A 774 6.13 -7.80 40.24
CA LEU A 774 6.28 -6.92 41.39
C LEU A 774 7.56 -6.07 41.31
N ALA A 775 8.68 -6.69 40.91
CA ALA A 775 9.95 -5.99 40.69
C ALA A 775 9.82 -4.89 39.63
N ARG A 776 9.07 -5.15 38.55
CA ARG A 776 8.73 -4.15 37.53
C ARG A 776 8.00 -2.94 38.12
N ALA A 777 6.97 -3.19 38.93
CA ALA A 777 6.21 -2.12 39.58
C ALA A 777 7.11 -1.33 40.56
N LEU A 778 7.94 -2.00 41.35
CA LEU A 778 8.83 -1.33 42.31
C LEU A 778 9.89 -0.47 41.59
N TYR A 779 10.42 -0.95 40.46
CA TYR A 779 11.41 -0.22 39.68
C TYR A 779 10.84 1.05 39.01
N SER A 780 9.53 1.12 38.74
CA SER A 780 8.92 2.28 38.08
C SER A 780 8.71 3.49 38.98
N GLU A 781 8.85 3.37 40.31
CA GLU A 781 8.67 4.48 41.28
C GLU A 781 7.37 5.27 41.07
N ALA A 782 6.25 4.55 40.97
CA ALA A 782 4.94 5.19 40.84
C ALA A 782 4.45 5.76 42.19
N ASP A 783 3.56 6.76 42.13
CA ASP A 783 2.99 7.39 43.33
C ASP A 783 1.97 6.47 44.02
N VAL A 784 1.18 5.73 43.22
CA VAL A 784 0.12 4.82 43.69
C VAL A 784 0.41 3.39 43.21
N PHE A 785 0.44 2.44 44.15
CA PHE A 785 0.62 1.01 43.86
C PHE A 785 -0.69 0.25 44.06
N LEU A 786 -1.20 -0.34 42.97
CA LEU A 786 -2.36 -1.23 42.98
C LEU A 786 -1.88 -2.67 42.81
N LEU A 787 -1.94 -3.46 43.89
CA LEU A 787 -1.44 -4.84 43.91
C LEU A 787 -2.62 -5.82 44.03
N ASP A 788 -2.91 -6.55 42.96
CA ASP A 788 -3.97 -7.56 42.95
C ASP A 788 -3.40 -8.94 43.33
N ASP A 789 -3.53 -9.28 44.62
CA ASP A 789 -3.12 -10.56 45.21
C ASP A 789 -1.67 -11.02 44.85
N PRO A 790 -0.65 -10.17 45.09
CA PRO A 790 0.73 -10.40 44.65
C PRO A 790 1.45 -11.56 45.38
N LEU A 791 0.88 -12.07 46.47
CA LEU A 791 1.51 -13.08 47.33
C LEU A 791 0.92 -14.50 47.16
N SER A 792 -0.09 -14.66 46.29
CA SER A 792 -0.85 -15.92 46.16
C SER A 792 -0.05 -17.10 45.61
N ALA A 793 0.89 -16.86 44.70
CA ALA A 793 1.66 -17.93 44.05
C ALA A 793 3.07 -18.13 44.63
N VAL A 794 3.40 -17.50 45.76
CA VAL A 794 4.73 -17.57 46.41
C VAL A 794 4.66 -18.29 47.75
N ASP A 795 5.75 -19.00 48.09
CA ASP A 795 5.86 -19.70 49.37
C ASP A 795 5.82 -18.73 50.55
N ALA A 796 5.29 -19.18 51.70
CA ALA A 796 5.08 -18.32 52.88
C ALA A 796 6.34 -17.58 53.36
N HIS A 797 7.52 -18.21 53.27
CA HIS A 797 8.79 -17.58 53.63
C HIS A 797 9.14 -16.42 52.68
N VAL A 798 8.99 -16.64 51.37
CA VAL A 798 9.22 -15.62 50.35
C VAL A 798 8.17 -14.52 50.44
N ALA A 799 6.90 -14.88 50.70
CA ALA A 799 5.82 -13.93 50.92
C ALA A 799 6.11 -13.01 52.10
N LYS A 800 6.61 -13.55 53.22
CA LYS A 800 7.02 -12.77 54.39
C LYS A 800 8.16 -11.81 54.06
N HIS A 801 9.19 -12.28 53.36
CA HIS A 801 10.31 -11.42 52.92
C HIS A 801 9.82 -10.24 52.06
N ILE A 802 8.97 -10.52 51.06
CA ILE A 802 8.38 -9.49 50.19
C ILE A 802 7.51 -8.54 51.01
N PHE A 803 6.70 -9.05 51.94
CA PHE A 803 5.87 -8.22 52.79
C PHE A 803 6.73 -7.29 53.64
N ASP A 804 7.74 -7.80 54.34
CA ASP A 804 8.59 -7.01 55.23
C ASP A 804 9.44 -5.97 54.47
N LYS A 805 9.93 -6.32 53.27
CA LYS A 805 10.85 -5.49 52.47
C LYS A 805 10.20 -4.62 51.42
N VAL A 806 8.95 -4.87 51.02
CA VAL A 806 8.30 -4.14 49.90
C VAL A 806 6.96 -3.54 50.30
N ILE A 807 6.07 -4.32 50.93
CA ILE A 807 4.66 -3.94 51.13
C ILE A 807 4.45 -3.25 52.48
N GLY A 808 5.07 -3.79 53.53
CA GLY A 808 4.92 -3.38 54.92
C GLY A 808 5.70 -2.10 55.27
N PRO A 809 5.57 -1.63 56.52
CA PRO A 809 6.13 -0.35 56.97
C PRO A 809 7.67 -0.30 57.00
N GLY A 810 8.34 -1.45 56.88
CA GLY A 810 9.81 -1.56 56.82
C GLY A 810 10.38 -1.60 55.39
N GLY A 811 9.55 -1.38 54.37
CA GLY A 811 9.99 -1.31 52.97
C GLY A 811 10.78 -0.05 52.62
N PRO A 812 11.28 0.08 51.38
CA PRO A 812 12.08 1.23 50.95
C PRO A 812 11.33 2.55 51.18
N PRO A 813 12.02 3.61 51.65
CA PRO A 813 11.41 4.89 51.93
C PRO A 813 10.76 5.44 50.65
N ARG A 814 9.44 5.68 50.72
CA ARG A 814 8.71 6.38 49.66
C ARG A 814 8.99 7.87 49.87
N GLU A 815 9.68 8.50 48.92
CA GLU A 815 9.98 9.93 48.93
C GLU A 815 8.66 10.73 48.91
N ASP A 816 8.14 11.00 50.11
CA ASP A 816 7.20 12.08 50.48
C ASP A 816 6.76 11.94 51.97
N THR A 817 7.56 11.27 52.80
CA THR A 817 7.40 11.38 54.26
C THR A 817 8.17 12.61 54.72
N ASP A 818 7.46 13.74 54.76
CA ASP A 818 7.88 14.95 55.45
C ASP A 818 8.44 14.56 56.85
N PRO A 819 9.69 14.93 57.22
CA PRO A 819 10.31 14.47 58.46
C PRO A 819 9.66 15.01 59.75
N GLY A 820 8.55 15.74 59.66
CA GLY A 820 7.90 16.46 60.76
C GLY A 820 6.88 15.68 61.59
N TYR A 821 6.41 14.50 61.18
CA TYR A 821 5.46 13.70 61.98
C TYR A 821 6.17 12.61 62.77
N THR A 822 6.77 13.00 63.89
CA THR A 822 7.01 12.11 65.04
C THR A 822 5.70 11.39 65.40
N ARG A 823 5.56 10.12 65.01
CA ARG A 823 4.48 9.26 65.49
C ARG A 823 4.71 8.99 66.97
N HIS A 824 3.92 9.65 67.81
CA HIS A 824 3.76 9.29 69.21
C HIS A 824 3.36 7.81 69.30
N GLN A 825 4.27 6.99 69.83
CA GLN A 825 3.95 5.67 70.34
C GLN A 825 3.02 5.83 71.54
N LEU A 826 1.76 5.41 71.41
CA LEU A 826 0.92 5.10 72.57
C LEU A 826 1.31 3.70 73.08
N PRO A 827 1.52 3.52 74.40
CA PRO A 827 1.93 2.24 74.96
C PRO A 827 0.76 1.25 74.94
N ALA A 828 1.08 -0.02 74.67
CA ALA A 828 0.16 -1.14 74.78
C ALA A 828 -0.37 -1.30 76.21
N PRO A 829 -1.66 -1.58 76.43
CA PRO A 829 -2.12 -2.09 77.71
C PRO A 829 -1.71 -3.57 77.82
N GLY A 830 -1.00 -3.89 78.89
CA GLY A 830 -0.48 -5.23 79.15
C GLY A 830 -1.52 -6.20 79.71
N ARG A 831 -1.29 -7.46 79.33
CA ARG A 831 -1.94 -8.74 79.72
C ARG A 831 -3.27 -9.08 79.09
#